data_AF-A0A1E8S234-F1
#
_entry.id   AF-A0A1E8S234-F1
#
_cell.length_a   1.000
_cell.length_b   1.000
_cell.length_c   1.000
_cell.angle_alpha   90.00
_cell.angle_beta   90.00
_cell.angle_gamma   90.00
#
_symmetry.space_group_name_H-M   'P 1'
#
loop_
_entity.id
_entity.type
_entity.pdbx_description
1 polymer ?
#
loop_
_entity_poly.entity_id
_entity_poly.type
_entity_poly.pdbx_seq_one_letter_code
_entity_poly.pdbx_strand_id
1 'polypeptide(L)'
;MHAMTHTPAAPARQRWMFLAVLLTIAALILSACSAKIETQLGLESAEKGTRTILVSFNMKDNQDKVKGGTQALDASVRKHLPEGMEYEGIQSEGEKARATFKVSFSSVDEYHSKVTSLLKASGSDIKPQISIINSDQGLVQGIQVKENFSSGDLLGWLPEALVVDGVVSASNKNSVLSSSDETTVKFGEKEVKNSGGSKISAKDVQDRGFRNVILDVKEKDGGYDVAISFVAKEIMNTETAAAVDAYLNQVKPEGSELKKGLESSQAKAYAPSASTASAKEEVGRTLTFSASSIEDLGNGLKKLFGAGSTDLSASREVVAKDNNFTVQKKISGLLDCALLCSPSGDGLTLTIMDTNDKSYMVDPEGRASSSRSGGSSTLIAVDRVSSRQIEMKSMKVATSLGLDGSMEARFLYAFPTADVAGAEQKLKDVFAGGGNDETEVRQDGDATIVSVKVRGKDQNEFNQRLNEYLPDSKVTVTRPGGYHPFGSDYIVTPEIKLSSKLGNYYAAPFEFTFKAPTFSSLEQQKVDAANSIAKSSQHVQLTVNGGELSVKTDRGVSSTSGLTVPVSGLSMTDVIVDAVIVGLLLLILVLLFLFRKKIAAARAKGRERRAASAAALGAAAGVATGYGATQADVQNGYPAQGGYAAQNGYPVQNGYAAQPGYPAQNTAYTVGDDSPTQVFTPQQGLHYGETEPTKAMPAYVPPTEQSTQPNQFGADDGDVLQ
;
A
#
# COMPACT_ATOMS: atom_id res chain seq x y z
N MET A 1 -58.96 13.04 99.45
CA MET A 1 -58.54 14.25 100.20
C MET A 1 -57.10 14.55 99.86
N HIS A 2 -56.77 15.82 99.60
CA HIS A 2 -55.52 16.53 99.94
C HIS A 2 -55.32 17.68 98.96
N ALA A 3 -55.15 18.89 99.49
CA ALA A 3 -54.66 20.03 98.74
C ALA A 3 -53.13 20.06 98.84
N MET A 4 -52.44 20.53 97.80
CA MET A 4 -51.08 21.05 97.93
C MET A 4 -51.06 22.50 97.46
N THR A 5 -50.44 23.35 98.26
CA THR A 5 -50.41 24.80 98.10
C THR A 5 -49.29 25.22 97.15
N HIS A 6 -49.59 26.14 96.23
CA HIS A 6 -48.55 26.84 95.48
C HIS A 6 -47.82 27.86 96.37
N THR A 7 -46.50 27.90 96.25
CA THR A 7 -45.69 29.11 96.46
C THR A 7 -44.87 29.38 95.18
N PRO A 8 -44.56 30.65 94.85
CA PRO A 8 -44.15 31.02 93.50
C PRO A 8 -42.63 31.01 93.27
N ALA A 9 -42.24 30.80 92.01
CA ALA A 9 -40.89 31.06 91.50
C ALA A 9 -40.91 32.21 90.47
N ALA A 10 -39.85 33.01 90.44
CA ALA A 10 -39.73 34.21 89.60
C ALA A 10 -39.58 33.90 88.09
N PRO A 11 -39.76 34.87 87.17
CA PRO A 11 -40.39 34.60 85.88
C PRO A 11 -39.45 34.01 84.80
N ALA A 12 -39.76 32.77 84.37
CA ALA A 12 -39.19 32.18 83.15
C ALA A 12 -39.58 32.94 81.86
N ARG A 13 -40.65 33.77 81.91
CA ARG A 13 -41.24 34.48 80.77
C ARG A 13 -40.25 35.40 80.04
N GLN A 14 -39.33 36.04 80.77
CA GLN A 14 -38.34 36.95 80.20
C GLN A 14 -37.27 36.20 79.37
N ARG A 15 -36.82 35.02 79.81
CA ARG A 15 -35.88 34.19 79.03
C ARG A 15 -36.51 33.65 77.74
N TRP A 16 -37.80 33.27 77.78
CA TRP A 16 -38.53 32.86 76.57
C TRP A 16 -38.79 34.02 75.61
N MET A 17 -39.10 35.22 76.11
CA MET A 17 -39.17 36.42 75.26
C MET A 17 -37.82 36.74 74.63
N PHE A 18 -36.72 36.74 75.39
CA PHE A 18 -35.38 36.97 74.83
C PHE A 18 -34.97 35.91 73.81
N LEU A 19 -35.30 34.63 74.03
CA LEU A 19 -35.01 33.56 73.05
C LEU A 19 -35.87 33.70 71.79
N ALA A 20 -37.16 34.01 71.93
CA ALA A 20 -38.05 34.24 70.78
C ALA A 20 -37.64 35.49 69.98
N VAL A 21 -37.23 36.56 70.66
CA VAL A 21 -36.70 37.79 70.03
C VAL A 21 -35.33 37.54 69.40
N LEU A 22 -34.44 36.74 69.99
CA LEU A 22 -33.20 36.31 69.34
C LEU A 22 -33.46 35.42 68.13
N LEU A 23 -34.49 34.58 68.13
CA LEU A 23 -34.87 33.74 66.99
C LEU A 23 -35.54 34.56 65.87
N THR A 24 -36.37 35.56 66.17
CA THR A 24 -36.91 36.45 65.14
C THR A 24 -35.89 37.47 64.64
N ILE A 25 -34.98 37.95 65.47
CA ILE A 25 -33.83 38.77 65.02
C ILE A 25 -32.87 37.92 64.18
N ALA A 26 -32.59 36.67 64.56
CA ALA A 26 -31.82 35.76 63.72
C ALA A 26 -32.53 35.51 62.38
N ALA A 27 -33.84 35.31 62.36
CA ALA A 27 -34.61 35.18 61.12
C ALA A 27 -34.58 36.46 60.26
N LEU A 28 -34.61 37.66 60.86
CA LEU A 28 -34.42 38.95 60.17
C LEU A 28 -32.98 39.20 59.68
N ILE A 29 -31.98 38.55 60.29
CA ILE A 29 -30.59 38.59 59.84
C ILE A 29 -30.37 37.58 58.70
N LEU A 30 -31.08 36.44 58.70
CA LEU A 30 -31.04 35.45 57.63
C LEU A 30 -31.77 35.89 56.35
N SER A 31 -32.67 36.88 56.39
CA SER A 31 -33.26 37.51 55.18
C SER A 31 -32.31 38.53 54.52
N ALA A 32 -31.07 38.11 54.25
CA ALA A 32 -30.03 38.92 53.62
C ALA A 32 -30.03 38.76 52.09
N CYS A 33 -30.14 39.88 51.36
CA CYS A 33 -29.73 40.09 49.96
C CYS A 33 -30.15 39.06 48.90
N SER A 34 -31.14 38.21 49.17
CA SER A 34 -31.54 37.07 48.34
C SER A 34 -32.02 37.47 46.95
N ALA A 35 -31.11 37.51 45.97
CA ALA A 35 -31.47 37.68 44.57
C ALA A 35 -31.99 36.36 43.99
N LYS A 36 -33.17 36.38 43.36
CA LYS A 36 -33.68 35.23 42.61
C LYS A 36 -32.98 35.17 41.26
N ILE A 37 -32.32 34.05 40.95
CA ILE A 37 -31.77 33.77 39.61
C ILE A 37 -32.82 32.96 38.84
N GLU A 38 -33.34 33.55 37.78
CA GLU A 38 -34.18 32.89 36.76
C GLU A 38 -33.32 32.68 35.50
N THR A 39 -33.52 31.59 34.75
CA THR A 39 -32.70 31.30 33.55
C THR A 39 -33.53 30.78 32.39
N GLN A 40 -33.14 31.18 31.18
CA GLN A 40 -33.64 30.65 29.93
C GLN A 40 -32.50 30.36 28.97
N LEU A 41 -32.33 29.10 28.59
CA LEU A 41 -31.48 28.72 27.46
C LEU A 41 -32.36 28.62 26.21
N GLY A 42 -32.26 29.60 25.31
CA GLY A 42 -32.87 29.53 23.99
C GLY A 42 -31.88 28.94 22.99
N LEU A 43 -32.23 27.83 22.36
CA LEU A 43 -31.48 27.24 21.26
C LEU A 43 -32.10 27.63 19.91
N GLU A 44 -31.24 28.02 18.98
CA GLU A 44 -31.58 28.22 17.56
C GLU A 44 -31.25 26.98 16.73
N SER A 45 -30.20 26.24 17.09
CA SER A 45 -29.80 24.96 16.49
C SER A 45 -29.16 24.03 17.56
N ALA A 46 -28.40 23.01 17.15
CA ALA A 46 -27.53 22.27 18.07
C ALA A 46 -26.31 23.09 18.52
N GLU A 47 -25.84 23.97 17.65
CA GLU A 47 -24.58 24.69 17.79
C GLU A 47 -24.79 26.13 18.27
N LYS A 48 -25.90 26.76 17.89
CA LYS A 48 -26.20 28.17 18.16
C LYS A 48 -27.30 28.35 19.20
N GLY A 49 -27.11 29.29 20.12
CA GLY A 49 -28.12 29.69 21.09
C GLY A 49 -27.73 30.90 21.93
N THR A 50 -28.56 31.20 22.93
CA THR A 50 -28.31 32.25 23.93
C THR A 50 -28.83 31.81 25.29
N ARG A 51 -27.96 31.85 26.31
CA ARG A 51 -28.37 31.72 27.72
C ARG A 51 -28.66 33.10 28.28
N THR A 52 -29.94 33.41 28.53
CA THR A 52 -30.37 34.61 29.25
C THR A 52 -30.49 34.28 30.74
N ILE A 53 -29.88 35.09 31.60
CA ILE A 53 -29.94 34.96 33.06
C ILE A 53 -30.50 36.26 33.64
N LEU A 54 -31.59 36.15 34.39
CA LEU A 54 -32.25 37.28 35.05
C LEU A 54 -31.98 37.20 36.55
N VAL A 55 -31.29 38.20 37.10
CA VAL A 55 -30.97 38.29 38.53
C VAL A 55 -31.84 39.35 39.17
N SER A 56 -32.81 38.92 39.97
CA SER A 56 -33.87 39.77 40.52
C SER A 56 -33.60 40.08 42.00
N PHE A 57 -33.04 41.25 42.28
CA PHE A 57 -32.80 41.76 43.62
C PHE A 57 -34.08 42.37 44.20
N ASN A 58 -34.54 41.90 45.36
CA ASN A 58 -35.58 42.61 46.12
C ASN A 58 -34.95 43.85 46.78
N MET A 59 -35.36 45.05 46.38
CA MET A 59 -34.74 46.29 46.85
C MET A 59 -35.34 46.79 48.17
N LYS A 60 -36.59 46.43 48.47
CA LYS A 60 -37.32 46.86 49.67
C LYS A 60 -36.75 46.25 50.95
N ASP A 61 -36.50 44.95 50.95
CA ASP A 61 -35.97 44.22 52.13
C ASP A 61 -34.44 44.38 52.31
N ASN A 62 -33.80 45.14 51.41
CA ASN A 62 -32.35 45.28 51.31
C ASN A 62 -31.85 46.73 51.14
N GLN A 63 -32.66 47.76 51.41
CA GLN A 63 -32.25 49.17 51.27
C GLN A 63 -30.98 49.50 52.07
N ASP A 64 -30.88 49.04 53.31
CA ASP A 64 -29.69 49.23 54.17
C ASP A 64 -28.48 48.34 53.78
N LYS A 65 -28.68 47.37 52.88
CA LYS A 65 -27.70 46.33 52.53
C LYS A 65 -27.08 46.52 51.14
N VAL A 66 -27.68 47.35 50.27
CA VAL A 66 -27.18 47.71 48.92
C VAL A 66 -26.88 49.20 48.88
N LYS A 67 -25.65 49.58 49.25
CA LYS A 67 -25.21 50.97 49.35
C LYS A 67 -25.16 51.64 47.97
N GLY A 68 -25.77 52.81 47.85
CA GLY A 68 -25.91 53.53 46.56
C GLY A 68 -27.00 52.96 45.64
N GLY A 69 -27.78 51.98 46.10
CA GLY A 69 -28.95 51.46 45.39
C GLY A 69 -28.65 50.87 44.01
N THR A 70 -29.63 50.95 43.11
CA THR A 70 -29.55 50.34 41.77
C THR A 70 -28.48 50.95 40.88
N GLN A 71 -28.12 52.23 41.07
CA GLN A 71 -27.07 52.90 40.29
C GLN A 71 -25.67 52.39 40.64
N ALA A 72 -25.37 52.21 41.93
CA ALA A 72 -24.10 51.62 42.36
C ALA A 72 -23.99 50.14 41.97
N LEU A 73 -25.12 49.41 42.02
CA LEU A 73 -25.24 48.03 41.56
C LEU A 73 -24.95 47.89 40.06
N ASP A 74 -25.61 48.67 39.19
CA ASP A 74 -25.36 48.68 37.74
C ASP A 74 -23.91 49.09 37.39
N ALA A 75 -23.37 50.12 38.06
CA ALA A 75 -22.00 50.57 37.86
C ALA A 75 -20.96 49.50 38.24
N SER A 76 -21.16 48.79 39.36
CA SER A 76 -20.28 47.70 39.79
C SER A 76 -20.36 46.49 38.86
N VAL A 77 -21.58 46.12 38.43
CA VAL A 77 -21.78 45.05 37.43
C VAL A 77 -21.04 45.38 36.13
N ARG A 78 -21.15 46.60 35.60
CA ARG A 78 -20.42 47.02 34.38
C ARG A 78 -18.90 47.03 34.55
N LYS A 79 -18.40 47.38 35.74
CA LYS A 79 -16.98 47.51 36.04
C LYS A 79 -16.25 46.15 36.10
N HIS A 80 -16.92 45.11 36.57
CA HIS A 80 -16.33 43.78 36.81
C HIS A 80 -16.88 42.67 35.90
N LEU A 81 -17.66 43.02 34.87
CA LEU A 81 -18.26 42.07 33.92
C LEU A 81 -17.17 41.21 33.23
N PRO A 82 -17.16 39.87 33.38
CA PRO A 82 -16.15 39.03 32.76
C PRO A 82 -16.34 38.87 31.25
N GLU A 83 -15.24 38.60 30.54
CA GLU A 83 -15.26 38.26 29.12
C GLU A 83 -16.16 37.03 28.85
N GLY A 84 -16.92 37.08 27.75
CA GLY A 84 -17.86 36.03 27.37
C GLY A 84 -19.27 36.17 27.95
N MET A 85 -19.54 37.20 28.77
CA MET A 85 -20.88 37.55 29.24
C MET A 85 -21.24 38.99 28.85
N GLU A 86 -22.44 39.16 28.30
CA GLU A 86 -23.06 40.45 27.99
C GLU A 86 -23.97 40.91 29.14
N TYR A 87 -24.13 42.22 29.32
CA TYR A 87 -25.00 42.80 30.35
C TYR A 87 -25.86 43.94 29.78
N GLU A 88 -27.18 43.75 29.80
CA GLU A 88 -28.14 44.71 29.22
C GLU A 88 -28.53 45.84 30.19
N GLY A 89 -28.05 45.80 31.43
CA GLY A 89 -28.35 46.77 32.48
C GLY A 89 -29.32 46.25 33.55
N ILE A 90 -29.65 47.14 34.49
CA ILE A 90 -30.66 46.90 35.53
C ILE A 90 -31.95 47.67 35.25
N GLN A 91 -33.10 47.03 35.46
CA GLN A 91 -34.43 47.61 35.33
C GLN A 91 -35.19 47.54 36.66
N SER A 92 -35.95 48.58 36.99
CA SER A 92 -36.74 48.63 38.23
C SER A 92 -38.16 48.08 38.00
N GLU A 93 -38.44 46.89 38.50
CA GLU A 93 -39.75 46.23 38.48
C GLU A 93 -40.45 46.35 39.84
N GLY A 94 -41.05 47.51 40.09
CA GLY A 94 -41.76 47.80 41.34
C GLY A 94 -40.82 47.77 42.55
N GLU A 95 -40.95 46.75 43.40
CA GLU A 95 -40.10 46.57 44.60
C GLU A 95 -38.80 45.79 44.32
N LYS A 96 -38.58 45.38 43.06
CA LYS A 96 -37.40 44.64 42.60
C LYS A 96 -36.55 45.47 41.64
N ALA A 97 -35.26 45.15 41.58
CA ALA A 97 -34.37 45.53 40.50
C ALA A 97 -33.88 44.27 39.80
N ARG A 98 -34.14 44.14 38.49
CA ARG A 98 -33.78 42.96 37.68
C ARG A 98 -32.62 43.30 36.76
N ALA A 99 -31.52 42.58 36.91
CA ALA A 99 -30.33 42.66 36.06
C ALA A 99 -30.38 41.55 35.00
N THR A 100 -30.14 41.88 33.74
CA THR A 100 -30.18 40.91 32.62
C THR A 100 -28.79 40.66 32.06
N PHE A 101 -28.37 39.40 32.11
CA PHE A 101 -27.11 38.91 31.55
C PHE A 101 -27.38 37.96 30.39
N LYS A 102 -26.51 37.95 29.38
CA LYS A 102 -26.58 37.02 28.24
C LYS A 102 -25.25 36.34 27.99
N VAL A 103 -25.30 35.08 27.59
CA VAL A 103 -24.17 34.32 27.01
C VAL A 103 -24.65 33.77 25.67
N SER A 104 -24.44 34.56 24.62
CA SER A 104 -24.72 34.24 23.22
C SER A 104 -23.61 33.32 22.68
N PHE A 105 -23.92 32.36 21.82
CA PHE A 105 -22.92 31.45 21.23
C PHE A 105 -23.35 30.94 19.84
N SER A 106 -22.37 30.71 18.97
CA SER A 106 -22.53 30.20 17.61
C SER A 106 -22.07 28.76 17.43
N SER A 107 -21.23 28.23 18.34
CA SER A 107 -20.90 26.80 18.44
C SER A 107 -20.88 26.30 19.88
N VAL A 108 -20.97 24.97 20.07
CA VAL A 108 -20.86 24.33 21.40
C VAL A 108 -19.47 24.53 22.00
N ASP A 109 -18.41 24.56 21.20
CA ASP A 109 -17.04 24.84 21.65
C ASP A 109 -16.84 26.30 22.08
N GLU A 110 -17.50 27.25 21.40
CA GLU A 110 -17.54 28.65 21.84
C GLU A 110 -18.26 28.77 23.18
N TYR A 111 -19.40 28.09 23.33
CA TYR A 111 -20.15 28.06 24.58
C TYR A 111 -19.35 27.43 25.73
N HIS A 112 -18.67 26.30 25.47
CA HIS A 112 -17.79 25.64 26.43
C HIS A 112 -16.63 26.54 26.85
N SER A 113 -16.03 27.25 25.89
CA SER A 113 -14.94 28.20 26.14
C SER A 113 -15.40 29.38 27.02
N LYS A 114 -16.55 30.00 26.68
CA LYS A 114 -17.15 31.08 27.48
C LYS A 114 -17.52 30.62 28.89
N VAL A 115 -18.18 29.46 29.02
CA VAL A 115 -18.54 28.85 30.31
C VAL A 115 -17.28 28.56 31.14
N THR A 116 -16.22 28.02 30.54
CA THR A 116 -14.95 27.74 31.23
C THR A 116 -14.32 29.04 31.77
N SER A 117 -14.29 30.11 30.99
CA SER A 117 -13.81 31.42 31.43
C SER A 117 -14.67 32.03 32.54
N LEU A 118 -16.00 31.90 32.46
CA LEU A 118 -16.94 32.43 33.45
C LEU A 118 -16.88 31.67 34.80
N LEU A 119 -16.73 30.34 34.77
CA LEU A 119 -16.49 29.53 35.96
C LEU A 119 -15.17 29.90 36.62
N LYS A 120 -14.10 30.08 35.83
CA LYS A 120 -12.78 30.52 36.32
C LYS A 120 -12.82 31.93 36.92
N ALA A 121 -13.50 32.89 36.27
CA ALA A 121 -13.71 34.24 36.81
C ALA A 121 -14.53 34.23 38.10
N SER A 122 -15.45 33.26 38.24
CA SER A 122 -16.25 33.02 39.44
C SER A 122 -15.51 32.24 40.54
N GLY A 123 -14.24 31.90 40.37
CA GLY A 123 -13.45 31.12 41.33
C GLY A 123 -13.91 29.67 41.49
N SER A 124 -14.53 29.09 40.47
CA SER A 124 -15.08 27.73 40.49
C SER A 124 -14.16 26.70 39.83
N ASP A 125 -13.87 25.62 40.54
CA ASP A 125 -13.09 24.46 40.04
C ASP A 125 -13.93 23.52 39.14
N ILE A 126 -15.19 23.84 38.84
CA ILE A 126 -16.05 23.01 37.99
C ILE A 126 -15.47 22.97 36.58
N LYS A 127 -15.06 21.79 36.12
CA LYS A 127 -14.79 21.52 34.70
C LYS A 127 -16.14 21.34 34.00
N PRO A 128 -16.55 22.22 33.07
CA PRO A 128 -17.87 22.15 32.49
C PRO A 128 -18.02 20.92 31.60
N GLN A 129 -19.10 20.17 31.85
CA GLN A 129 -19.61 19.13 30.97
C GLN A 129 -20.91 19.66 30.38
N ILE A 130 -20.91 19.84 29.06
CA ILE A 130 -22.04 20.32 28.27
C ILE A 130 -22.34 19.24 27.25
N SER A 131 -23.60 18.84 27.15
CA SER A 131 -24.11 17.99 26.08
C SER A 131 -25.37 18.66 25.56
N ILE A 132 -25.29 19.18 24.33
CA ILE A 132 -26.44 19.65 23.55
C ILE A 132 -26.58 18.67 22.39
N ILE A 133 -27.68 17.92 22.39
CA ILE A 133 -28.19 17.19 21.23
C ILE A 133 -29.42 17.96 20.79
N ASN A 134 -29.51 18.29 19.51
CA ASN A 134 -30.68 18.89 18.90
C ASN A 134 -30.69 18.45 17.44
N SER A 135 -31.73 17.75 17.01
CA SER A 135 -31.83 17.30 15.62
C SER A 135 -33.29 17.24 15.17
N ASP A 136 -33.57 17.90 14.06
CA ASP A 136 -34.81 17.78 13.28
C ASP A 136 -34.66 16.74 12.14
N GLN A 137 -33.42 16.32 11.84
CA GLN A 137 -33.10 15.30 10.84
C GLN A 137 -32.65 13.97 11.49
N GLY A 138 -32.53 12.92 10.69
CA GLY A 138 -32.08 11.61 11.15
C GLY A 138 -33.14 10.80 11.92
N LEU A 139 -32.69 9.71 12.52
CA LEU A 139 -33.48 8.80 13.36
C LEU A 139 -33.50 9.19 14.84
N VAL A 140 -32.56 10.03 15.27
CA VAL A 140 -32.50 10.58 16.63
C VAL A 140 -33.02 12.00 16.54
N GLN A 141 -34.28 12.23 16.92
CA GLN A 141 -34.96 13.50 16.74
C GLN A 141 -35.28 14.16 18.08
N GLY A 142 -35.31 15.49 18.13
CA GLY A 142 -35.54 16.25 19.36
C GLY A 142 -34.25 16.57 20.13
N ILE A 143 -34.40 16.86 21.42
CA ILE A 143 -33.43 17.68 22.16
C ILE A 143 -33.05 17.08 23.51
N GLN A 144 -31.74 17.05 23.79
CA GLN A 144 -31.21 16.83 25.13
C GLN A 144 -30.19 17.92 25.45
N VAL A 145 -30.43 18.69 26.52
CA VAL A 145 -29.42 19.57 27.10
C VAL A 145 -29.07 19.08 28.50
N LYS A 146 -27.80 18.81 28.75
CA LYS A 146 -27.28 18.44 30.06
C LYS A 146 -26.02 19.24 30.41
N GLU A 147 -26.06 19.89 31.55
CA GLU A 147 -24.96 20.67 32.14
C GLU A 147 -24.64 20.15 33.55
N ASN A 148 -23.36 20.21 33.97
CA ASN A 148 -22.95 19.90 35.34
C ASN A 148 -22.84 21.14 36.26
N PHE A 149 -23.11 22.35 35.75
CA PHE A 149 -23.13 23.63 36.45
C PHE A 149 -24.53 24.28 36.41
N SER A 150 -24.67 25.41 37.11
CA SER A 150 -25.86 26.26 37.17
C SER A 150 -25.54 27.69 36.73
N SER A 151 -26.55 28.53 36.51
CA SER A 151 -26.35 29.97 36.27
C SER A 151 -25.76 30.70 37.49
N GLY A 152 -25.92 30.15 38.70
CA GLY A 152 -25.27 30.69 39.90
C GLY A 152 -23.76 30.49 39.88
N ASP A 153 -23.29 29.35 39.37
CA ASP A 153 -21.84 29.06 39.23
C ASP A 153 -21.17 30.01 38.22
N LEU A 154 -21.90 30.44 37.17
CA LEU A 154 -21.43 31.42 36.18
C LEU A 154 -21.42 32.88 36.69
N LEU A 155 -22.09 33.13 37.82
CA LEU A 155 -22.24 34.46 38.44
C LEU A 155 -21.51 34.57 39.79
N GLY A 156 -20.70 33.58 40.18
CA GLY A 156 -19.96 33.60 41.46
C GLY A 156 -18.96 34.75 41.60
N TRP A 157 -18.59 35.41 40.50
CA TRP A 157 -17.83 36.66 40.49
C TRP A 157 -18.59 37.86 41.08
N LEU A 158 -19.92 37.90 40.88
CA LEU A 158 -20.75 39.07 41.18
C LEU A 158 -20.80 39.43 42.68
N PRO A 159 -20.94 38.48 43.63
CA PRO A 159 -20.84 38.79 45.05
C PRO A 159 -19.50 39.40 45.49
N GLU A 160 -18.39 39.06 44.83
CA GLU A 160 -17.08 39.65 45.14
C GLU A 160 -16.97 41.07 44.57
N ALA A 161 -17.38 41.29 43.32
CA ALA A 161 -17.40 42.62 42.69
C ALA A 161 -18.15 43.66 43.55
N LEU A 162 -19.33 43.31 44.04
CA LEU A 162 -20.15 44.18 44.89
C LEU A 162 -19.53 44.46 46.27
N VAL A 163 -18.67 43.57 46.77
CA VAL A 163 -17.92 43.78 48.03
C VAL A 163 -16.67 44.63 47.79
N VAL A 164 -15.95 44.40 46.69
CA VAL A 164 -14.77 45.19 46.27
C VAL A 164 -15.15 46.66 46.04
N ASP A 165 -16.30 46.92 45.44
CA ASP A 165 -16.82 48.29 45.24
C ASP A 165 -17.58 48.85 46.45
N GLY A 166 -17.71 48.08 47.54
CA GLY A 166 -18.38 48.49 48.77
C GLY A 166 -19.90 48.65 48.69
N VAL A 167 -20.52 48.21 47.59
CA VAL A 167 -21.98 48.19 47.36
C VAL A 167 -22.67 47.25 48.36
N VAL A 168 -22.04 46.11 48.66
CA VAL A 168 -22.48 45.11 49.63
C VAL A 168 -21.38 44.91 50.68
N SER A 169 -21.73 44.65 51.95
CA SER A 169 -20.74 44.33 52.98
C SER A 169 -20.23 42.89 52.85
N ALA A 170 -18.95 42.66 53.17
CA ALA A 170 -18.35 41.32 53.13
C ALA A 170 -19.13 40.26 53.97
N SER A 171 -19.81 40.68 55.04
CA SER A 171 -20.72 39.85 55.84
C SER A 171 -21.89 39.25 55.03
N ASN A 172 -22.32 39.94 53.97
CA ASN A 172 -23.51 39.62 53.20
C ASN A 172 -23.17 38.96 51.85
N LYS A 173 -21.87 38.82 51.51
CA LYS A 173 -21.38 38.25 50.24
C LYS A 173 -22.10 36.95 49.87
N ASN A 174 -22.08 35.99 50.80
CA ASN A 174 -22.63 34.65 50.57
C ASN A 174 -24.17 34.60 50.50
N SER A 175 -24.84 35.75 50.68
CA SER A 175 -26.30 35.88 50.62
C SER A 175 -26.79 36.63 49.38
N VAL A 176 -25.88 37.22 48.58
CA VAL A 176 -26.22 37.95 47.34
C VAL A 176 -26.92 37.04 46.32
N LEU A 177 -26.41 35.81 46.15
CA LEU A 177 -26.98 34.82 45.24
C LEU A 177 -27.58 33.65 46.03
N SER A 178 -28.82 33.86 46.50
CA SER A 178 -29.66 32.77 47.00
C SER A 178 -30.01 31.77 45.90
N SER A 179 -30.40 30.55 46.28
CA SER A 179 -30.73 29.44 45.37
C SER A 179 -31.57 29.86 44.16
N SER A 180 -31.10 29.49 42.97
CA SER A 180 -31.80 29.76 41.71
C SER A 180 -33.14 29.03 41.65
N ASP A 181 -34.19 29.77 41.30
CA ASP A 181 -35.53 29.24 41.11
C ASP A 181 -35.93 29.45 39.64
N GLU A 182 -36.29 28.35 38.99
CA GLU A 182 -36.75 28.27 37.59
C GLU A 182 -35.65 28.44 36.53
N THR A 183 -35.46 27.37 35.75
CA THR A 183 -34.54 27.32 34.61
C THR A 183 -35.27 26.62 33.47
N THR A 184 -35.55 27.37 32.41
CA THR A 184 -36.27 26.92 31.20
C THR A 184 -35.29 26.64 30.06
N VAL A 185 -35.64 25.69 29.20
CA VAL A 185 -34.94 25.44 27.92
C VAL A 185 -35.95 25.56 26.80
N LYS A 186 -35.63 26.35 25.77
CA LYS A 186 -36.47 26.55 24.59
C LYS A 186 -35.71 26.21 23.32
N PHE A 187 -36.44 25.75 22.31
CA PHE A 187 -35.94 25.60 20.95
C PHE A 187 -37.01 26.08 19.98
N GLY A 188 -36.68 27.14 19.23
CA GLY A 188 -37.71 27.95 18.58
C GLY A 188 -38.80 28.34 19.58
N GLU A 189 -40.05 28.00 19.27
CA GLU A 189 -41.21 28.25 20.14
C GLU A 189 -41.44 27.17 21.21
N LYS A 190 -40.81 26.00 21.10
CA LYS A 190 -41.08 24.83 21.96
C LYS A 190 -40.28 24.90 23.26
N GLU A 191 -40.97 24.82 24.39
CA GLU A 191 -40.34 24.72 25.71
C GLU A 191 -40.15 23.25 26.14
N VAL A 192 -38.94 22.91 26.60
CA VAL A 192 -38.57 21.58 27.07
C VAL A 192 -38.38 21.62 28.59
N LYS A 193 -39.12 20.77 29.30
CA LYS A 193 -39.10 20.73 30.77
C LYS A 193 -37.70 20.39 31.31
N ASN A 194 -37.14 21.28 32.11
CA ASN A 194 -35.94 20.98 32.89
C ASN A 194 -36.24 20.02 34.05
N SER A 195 -35.34 19.06 34.28
CA SER A 195 -35.36 18.13 35.41
C SER A 195 -34.17 18.30 36.38
N GLY A 196 -33.19 19.15 36.06
CA GLY A 196 -31.95 19.33 36.83
C GLY A 196 -32.03 20.35 37.97
N GLY A 197 -33.21 20.91 38.25
CA GLY A 197 -33.40 21.96 39.25
C GLY A 197 -32.66 23.24 38.85
N SER A 198 -31.63 23.61 39.60
CA SER A 198 -30.73 24.74 39.31
C SER A 198 -29.80 24.51 38.12
N LYS A 199 -29.60 23.24 37.73
CA LYS A 199 -28.76 22.83 36.60
C LYS A 199 -29.63 22.47 35.40
N ILE A 200 -29.10 22.58 34.19
CA ILE A 200 -29.84 22.16 32.99
C ILE A 200 -29.74 20.65 32.81
N SER A 201 -30.89 19.98 32.84
CA SER A 201 -31.09 18.59 32.45
C SER A 201 -32.47 18.51 31.78
N ALA A 202 -32.56 19.04 30.56
CA ALA A 202 -33.76 19.00 29.72
C ALA A 202 -33.64 17.85 28.72
N LYS A 203 -34.69 17.05 28.56
CA LYS A 203 -34.73 15.96 27.56
C LYS A 203 -36.11 15.76 26.98
N ASP A 204 -36.18 15.84 25.67
CA ASP A 204 -37.33 15.48 24.81
C ASP A 204 -36.76 14.96 23.47
N VAL A 205 -36.18 13.75 23.50
CA VAL A 205 -35.56 13.07 22.36
C VAL A 205 -36.36 11.82 22.01
N GLN A 206 -36.83 11.71 20.78
CA GLN A 206 -37.25 10.46 20.16
C GLN A 206 -36.04 9.79 19.50
N ASP A 207 -35.38 8.93 20.26
CA ASP A 207 -34.24 8.15 19.78
C ASP A 207 -34.75 6.86 19.09
N ARG A 208 -34.98 6.94 17.77
CA ARG A 208 -35.24 5.80 16.88
C ARG A 208 -33.94 5.24 16.27
N GLY A 209 -32.78 5.71 16.74
CA GLY A 209 -31.46 5.36 16.19
C GLY A 209 -31.00 3.93 16.54
N PHE A 210 -30.09 3.43 15.72
CA PHE A 210 -29.52 2.09 15.83
C PHE A 210 -28.53 1.97 16.99
N ARG A 211 -28.39 0.76 17.56
CA ARG A 211 -27.36 0.45 18.57
C ARG A 211 -25.97 0.43 17.93
N ASN A 212 -25.83 -0.27 16.81
CA ASN A 212 -24.58 -0.40 16.08
C ASN A 212 -24.88 -0.31 14.58
N VAL A 213 -24.08 0.44 13.84
CA VAL A 213 -24.08 0.44 12.37
C VAL A 213 -22.78 -0.23 11.94
N ILE A 214 -22.87 -1.34 11.22
CA ILE A 214 -21.69 -2.08 10.74
C ILE A 214 -21.57 -1.86 9.24
N LEU A 215 -20.50 -1.19 8.84
CA LEU A 215 -20.13 -0.92 7.46
C LEU A 215 -19.01 -1.89 7.06
N ASP A 216 -19.36 -2.87 6.24
CA ASP A 216 -18.45 -3.83 5.64
C ASP A 216 -18.20 -3.44 4.17
N VAL A 217 -16.97 -3.05 3.83
CA VAL A 217 -16.53 -2.68 2.48
C VAL A 217 -15.59 -3.74 1.94
N LYS A 218 -15.88 -4.28 0.76
CA LYS A 218 -14.98 -5.20 0.03
C LYS A 218 -14.54 -4.58 -1.29
N GLU A 219 -13.23 -4.49 -1.50
CA GLU A 219 -12.65 -4.08 -2.77
C GLU A 219 -12.82 -5.18 -3.84
N LYS A 220 -13.10 -4.77 -5.08
CA LYS A 220 -13.18 -5.62 -6.27
C LYS A 220 -12.42 -4.99 -7.43
N ASP A 221 -12.22 -5.76 -8.50
CA ASP A 221 -11.61 -5.24 -9.73
C ASP A 221 -12.48 -4.11 -10.32
N GLY A 222 -12.00 -2.87 -10.22
CA GLY A 222 -12.73 -1.68 -10.67
C GLY A 222 -13.83 -1.17 -9.72
N GLY A 223 -13.71 -1.38 -8.40
CA GLY A 223 -14.58 -0.69 -7.45
C GLY A 223 -14.68 -1.33 -6.06
N TYR A 224 -15.82 -1.13 -5.41
CA TYR A 224 -16.16 -1.67 -4.10
C TYR A 224 -17.57 -2.26 -4.10
N ASP A 225 -17.78 -3.30 -3.29
CA ASP A 225 -19.10 -3.74 -2.84
C ASP A 225 -19.25 -3.41 -1.35
N VAL A 226 -20.42 -2.92 -0.97
CA VAL A 226 -20.70 -2.34 0.34
C VAL A 226 -21.92 -3.00 0.94
N ALA A 227 -21.79 -3.47 2.18
CA ALA A 227 -22.89 -3.96 3.00
C ALA A 227 -22.96 -3.15 4.30
N ILE A 228 -24.13 -2.61 4.62
CA ILE A 228 -24.39 -1.81 5.81
C ILE A 228 -25.49 -2.48 6.63
N SER A 229 -25.10 -2.98 7.79
CA SER A 229 -26.01 -3.62 8.75
C SER A 229 -26.38 -2.64 9.86
N PHE A 230 -27.61 -2.15 9.85
CA PHE A 230 -28.15 -1.24 10.85
C PHE A 230 -28.84 -2.05 11.96
N VAL A 231 -28.21 -2.16 13.13
CA VAL A 231 -28.64 -3.07 14.20
C VAL A 231 -29.46 -2.30 15.25
N ALA A 232 -30.72 -2.70 15.46
CA ALA A 232 -31.61 -2.01 16.39
C ALA A 232 -31.21 -2.24 17.86
N LYS A 233 -31.65 -1.35 18.76
CA LYS A 233 -31.49 -1.50 20.22
C LYS A 233 -32.36 -2.63 20.78
N GLU A 234 -33.58 -2.70 20.27
CA GLU A 234 -34.65 -3.63 20.62
C GLU A 234 -35.43 -4.01 19.36
N ILE A 235 -36.34 -4.98 19.44
CA ILE A 235 -37.19 -5.36 18.30
C ILE A 235 -38.12 -4.17 18.00
N MET A 236 -38.02 -3.59 16.81
CA MET A 236 -38.74 -2.37 16.46
C MET A 236 -40.25 -2.60 16.44
N ASN A 237 -41.00 -1.67 17.05
CA ASN A 237 -42.45 -1.60 16.86
C ASN A 237 -42.80 -1.00 15.49
N THR A 238 -44.07 -1.12 15.07
CA THR A 238 -44.54 -0.68 13.75
C THR A 238 -44.24 0.79 13.44
N GLU A 239 -44.30 1.68 14.43
CA GLU A 239 -44.06 3.11 14.24
C GLU A 239 -42.57 3.44 14.10
N THR A 240 -41.72 2.77 14.89
CA THR A 240 -40.26 2.86 14.78
C THR A 240 -39.80 2.29 13.43
N ALA A 241 -40.28 1.10 13.06
CA ALA A 241 -39.95 0.44 11.80
C ALA A 241 -40.35 1.29 10.58
N ALA A 242 -41.58 1.84 10.57
CA ALA A 242 -42.05 2.69 9.47
C ALA A 242 -41.24 3.99 9.33
N ALA A 243 -40.85 4.63 10.44
CA ALA A 243 -40.01 5.83 10.41
C ALA A 243 -38.57 5.51 9.93
N VAL A 244 -38.01 4.38 10.38
CA VAL A 244 -36.71 3.87 9.92
C VAL A 244 -36.72 3.57 8.43
N ASP A 245 -37.75 2.87 7.95
CA ASP A 245 -37.91 2.51 6.54
C ASP A 245 -38.13 3.75 5.65
N ALA A 246 -38.88 4.76 6.12
CA ALA A 246 -39.06 6.02 5.41
C ALA A 246 -37.73 6.80 5.29
N TYR A 247 -37.01 6.98 6.41
CA TYR A 247 -35.75 7.72 6.42
C TYR A 247 -34.67 7.03 5.58
N LEU A 248 -34.46 5.71 5.76
CA LEU A 248 -33.45 4.99 4.98
C LEU A 248 -33.75 4.99 3.48
N ASN A 249 -35.02 4.95 3.05
CA ASN A 249 -35.35 5.09 1.62
C ASN A 249 -35.15 6.52 1.08
N GLN A 250 -35.17 7.56 1.93
CA GLN A 250 -34.82 8.92 1.55
C GLN A 250 -33.30 9.10 1.38
N VAL A 251 -32.49 8.60 2.32
CA VAL A 251 -31.03 8.86 2.35
C VAL A 251 -30.16 7.82 1.64
N LYS A 252 -30.71 6.67 1.23
CA LYS A 252 -29.90 5.61 0.61
C LYS A 252 -29.25 6.01 -0.72
N PRO A 253 -28.07 5.44 -1.07
CA PRO A 253 -27.45 5.59 -2.38
C PRO A 253 -28.39 5.17 -3.53
N GLU A 254 -28.18 5.70 -4.73
CA GLU A 254 -28.91 5.23 -5.90
C GLU A 254 -28.48 3.80 -6.29
N GLY A 255 -29.37 3.04 -6.90
CA GLY A 255 -29.17 1.62 -7.17
C GLY A 255 -29.15 0.69 -5.94
N SER A 256 -29.18 1.23 -4.71
CA SER A 256 -29.06 0.41 -3.48
C SER A 256 -30.30 -0.42 -3.15
N GLU A 257 -30.07 -1.65 -2.72
CA GLU A 257 -31.08 -2.53 -2.14
C GLU A 257 -31.19 -2.26 -0.63
N LEU A 258 -32.41 -2.30 -0.08
CA LEU A 258 -32.67 -2.16 1.36
C LEU A 258 -33.62 -3.28 1.79
N LYS A 259 -33.16 -4.12 2.73
CA LYS A 259 -33.83 -5.32 3.22
C LYS A 259 -34.18 -5.21 4.71
N LYS A 260 -35.24 -5.90 5.11
CA LYS A 260 -35.54 -6.15 6.53
C LYS A 260 -34.60 -7.18 7.15
N GLY A 261 -34.39 -7.07 8.45
CA GLY A 261 -33.49 -7.92 9.22
C GLY A 261 -32.00 -7.69 8.89
N LEU A 262 -31.19 -8.63 9.34
CA LEU A 262 -29.72 -8.58 9.25
C LEU A 262 -29.21 -9.78 8.48
N GLU A 263 -28.38 -9.56 7.45
CA GLU A 263 -27.76 -10.66 6.69
C GLU A 263 -26.42 -11.11 7.32
N SER A 264 -25.58 -10.18 7.78
CA SER A 264 -24.26 -10.46 8.37
C SER A 264 -24.33 -11.24 9.69
N SER A 265 -23.47 -12.26 9.85
CA SER A 265 -23.31 -13.01 11.11
C SER A 265 -22.75 -12.15 12.24
N GLN A 266 -21.91 -11.16 11.93
CA GLN A 266 -21.40 -10.19 12.90
C GLN A 266 -22.55 -9.30 13.40
N ALA A 267 -23.36 -8.76 12.49
CA ALA A 267 -24.53 -7.96 12.86
C ALA A 267 -25.55 -8.74 13.71
N LYS A 268 -25.78 -10.03 13.39
CA LYS A 268 -26.63 -10.94 14.19
C LYS A 268 -26.13 -11.13 15.63
N ALA A 269 -24.82 -11.08 15.87
CA ALA A 269 -24.27 -11.16 17.23
C ALA A 269 -24.56 -9.89 18.07
N TYR A 270 -24.71 -8.73 17.43
CA TYR A 270 -25.13 -7.47 18.07
C TYR A 270 -26.65 -7.26 18.09
N ALA A 271 -27.46 -8.22 17.61
CA ALA A 271 -28.90 -8.06 17.49
C ALA A 271 -29.66 -8.29 18.83
N PRO A 272 -30.82 -7.65 19.04
CA PRO A 272 -31.75 -8.04 20.10
C PRO A 272 -32.33 -9.45 19.83
N SER A 273 -32.55 -10.23 20.89
CA SER A 273 -32.94 -11.64 20.81
C SER A 273 -34.37 -11.83 20.28
N ALA A 274 -34.49 -12.25 19.01
CA ALA A 274 -35.77 -12.51 18.34
C ALA A 274 -36.04 -14.00 18.08
N SER A 275 -37.19 -14.51 18.54
CA SER A 275 -37.57 -15.92 18.42
C SER A 275 -38.38 -16.23 17.15
N THR A 276 -39.32 -15.37 16.76
CA THR A 276 -40.19 -15.55 15.57
C THR A 276 -39.56 -14.99 14.29
N ALA A 277 -40.09 -15.37 13.12
CA ALA A 277 -39.62 -14.85 11.83
C ALA A 277 -39.82 -13.33 11.72
N SER A 278 -41.05 -12.85 11.95
CA SER A 278 -41.37 -11.42 11.89
C SER A 278 -40.58 -10.57 12.91
N ALA A 279 -40.26 -11.11 14.09
CA ALA A 279 -39.39 -10.41 15.02
C ALA A 279 -37.95 -10.28 14.50
N LYS A 280 -37.44 -11.27 13.74
CA LYS A 280 -36.11 -11.24 13.10
C LYS A 280 -36.01 -10.29 11.91
N GLU A 281 -37.13 -9.90 11.31
CA GLU A 281 -37.19 -8.82 10.33
C GLU A 281 -37.03 -7.44 10.98
N GLU A 282 -37.46 -7.29 12.24
CA GLU A 282 -37.48 -6.00 12.97
C GLU A 282 -36.35 -5.83 14.00
N VAL A 283 -35.31 -6.68 13.96
CA VAL A 283 -34.06 -6.46 14.75
C VAL A 283 -33.09 -5.48 14.08
N GLY A 284 -33.40 -4.99 12.88
CA GLY A 284 -32.51 -4.12 12.10
C GLY A 284 -32.87 -4.05 10.62
N ARG A 285 -31.94 -3.50 9.83
CA ARG A 285 -32.01 -3.40 8.36
C ARG A 285 -30.65 -3.73 7.75
N THR A 286 -30.65 -4.23 6.52
CA THR A 286 -29.44 -4.43 5.71
C THR A 286 -29.57 -3.62 4.42
N LEU A 287 -28.57 -2.80 4.10
CA LEU A 287 -28.49 -2.04 2.85
C LEU A 287 -27.24 -2.47 2.09
N THR A 288 -27.36 -2.64 0.77
CA THR A 288 -26.25 -3.02 -0.10
C THR A 288 -26.17 -2.14 -1.34
N PHE A 289 -24.95 -1.79 -1.76
CA PHE A 289 -24.67 -1.10 -3.02
C PHE A 289 -23.26 -1.40 -3.53
N SER A 290 -23.01 -1.12 -4.81
CA SER A 290 -21.67 -1.08 -5.38
C SER A 290 -21.26 0.37 -5.64
N ALA A 291 -19.96 0.64 -5.55
CA ALA A 291 -19.32 1.89 -5.96
C ALA A 291 -18.25 1.57 -7.01
N SER A 292 -18.10 2.37 -8.08
CA SER A 292 -17.05 2.15 -9.10
C SER A 292 -15.70 2.78 -8.72
N SER A 293 -15.73 3.75 -7.80
CA SER A 293 -14.57 4.51 -7.35
C SER A 293 -14.59 4.73 -5.83
N ILE A 294 -13.50 5.28 -5.27
CA ILE A 294 -13.50 5.75 -3.87
C ILE A 294 -14.41 6.98 -3.70
N GLU A 295 -14.56 7.79 -4.75
CA GLU A 295 -15.39 8.98 -4.76
C GLU A 295 -16.88 8.61 -4.77
N ASP A 296 -17.27 7.59 -5.54
CA ASP A 296 -18.61 6.97 -5.50
C ASP A 296 -18.92 6.42 -4.11
N LEU A 297 -17.94 5.75 -3.47
CA LEU A 297 -18.09 5.22 -2.12
C LEU A 297 -18.27 6.36 -1.12
N GLY A 298 -17.42 7.39 -1.18
CA GLY A 298 -17.53 8.59 -0.37
C GLY A 298 -18.86 9.31 -0.55
N ASN A 299 -19.35 9.45 -1.78
CA ASN A 299 -20.60 10.13 -2.11
C ASN A 299 -21.84 9.31 -1.67
N GLY A 300 -21.81 7.98 -1.85
CA GLY A 300 -22.85 7.08 -1.34
C GLY A 300 -22.94 7.13 0.20
N LEU A 301 -21.80 7.12 0.88
CA LEU A 301 -21.75 7.23 2.34
C LEU A 301 -22.11 8.64 2.83
N LYS A 302 -21.68 9.72 2.16
CA LYS A 302 -22.11 11.11 2.45
C LYS A 302 -23.62 11.29 2.38
N LYS A 303 -24.28 10.68 1.39
CA LYS A 303 -25.76 10.73 1.25
C LYS A 303 -26.47 10.07 2.43
N LEU A 304 -25.92 8.95 2.92
CA LEU A 304 -26.48 8.14 4.01
C LEU A 304 -26.18 8.72 5.42
N PHE A 305 -24.97 9.22 5.64
CA PHE A 305 -24.46 9.65 6.95
C PHE A 305 -24.55 11.16 7.19
N GLY A 306 -24.61 11.98 6.13
CA GLY A 306 -24.60 13.43 6.19
C GLY A 306 -23.33 14.02 5.57
N ALA A 307 -23.49 15.06 4.75
CA ALA A 307 -22.40 15.61 3.92
C ALA A 307 -21.38 16.48 4.69
N GLY A 308 -21.69 16.91 5.92
CA GLY A 308 -20.85 17.87 6.68
C GLY A 308 -19.67 17.25 7.43
N SER A 309 -19.76 15.96 7.80
CA SER A 309 -18.78 15.28 8.68
C SER A 309 -18.27 13.94 8.14
N THR A 310 -18.78 13.48 6.99
CA THR A 310 -18.33 12.26 6.32
C THR A 310 -17.51 12.61 5.07
N ASP A 311 -16.27 12.13 5.00
CA ASP A 311 -15.42 12.22 3.80
C ASP A 311 -14.44 11.05 3.73
N LEU A 312 -14.14 10.57 2.53
CA LEU A 312 -13.21 9.46 2.31
C LEU A 312 -12.30 9.73 1.11
N SER A 313 -11.00 9.48 1.33
CA SER A 313 -9.96 9.50 0.33
C SER A 313 -9.28 8.13 0.24
N ALA A 314 -8.73 7.80 -0.92
CA ALA A 314 -7.83 6.67 -1.08
C ALA A 314 -6.57 7.09 -1.83
N SER A 315 -5.44 6.54 -1.43
CA SER A 315 -4.14 6.70 -2.09
C SER A 315 -3.53 5.32 -2.31
N ARG A 316 -2.72 5.22 -3.37
CA ARG A 316 -2.00 4.00 -3.77
C ARG A 316 -0.55 4.38 -4.04
N GLU A 317 0.38 3.86 -3.26
CA GLU A 317 1.81 3.99 -3.51
C GLU A 317 2.45 2.61 -3.73
N VAL A 318 3.46 2.55 -4.59
CA VAL A 318 4.41 1.43 -4.59
C VAL A 318 5.60 1.83 -3.73
N VAL A 319 5.73 1.22 -2.55
CA VAL A 319 6.85 1.45 -1.63
C VAL A 319 7.96 0.45 -1.95
N ALA A 320 9.21 0.91 -1.91
CA ALA A 320 10.39 0.07 -2.11
C ALA A 320 11.26 0.13 -0.85
N LYS A 321 11.59 -1.03 -0.28
CA LYS A 321 12.43 -1.16 0.92
C LYS A 321 13.22 -2.45 0.84
N ASP A 322 14.53 -2.38 1.10
CA ASP A 322 15.45 -3.53 1.07
C ASP A 322 15.34 -4.32 -0.26
N ASN A 323 15.18 -3.58 -1.36
CA ASN A 323 14.89 -4.04 -2.75
C ASN A 323 13.60 -4.87 -2.93
N ASN A 324 12.78 -5.01 -1.89
CA ASN A 324 11.42 -5.55 -1.96
C ASN A 324 10.42 -4.41 -2.27
N PHE A 325 9.43 -4.69 -3.11
CA PHE A 325 8.39 -3.74 -3.52
C PHE A 325 7.02 -4.18 -2.99
N THR A 326 6.30 -3.24 -2.37
CA THR A 326 4.93 -3.45 -1.90
C THR A 326 3.98 -2.42 -2.51
N VAL A 327 2.80 -2.85 -2.95
CA VAL A 327 1.68 -1.92 -3.17
C VAL A 327 1.05 -1.66 -1.81
N GLN A 328 1.10 -0.40 -1.38
CA GLN A 328 0.32 0.09 -0.25
C GLN A 328 -0.91 0.83 -0.78
N LYS A 329 -2.09 0.46 -0.28
CA LYS A 329 -3.34 1.18 -0.46
C LYS A 329 -3.76 1.75 0.89
N LYS A 330 -3.85 3.07 1.00
CA LYS A 330 -4.26 3.77 2.22
C LYS A 330 -5.60 4.47 2.00
N ILE A 331 -6.60 4.12 2.79
CA ILE A 331 -7.92 4.74 2.84
C ILE A 331 -7.99 5.57 4.12
N SER A 332 -8.34 6.86 4.00
CA SER A 332 -8.34 7.81 5.10
C SER A 332 -9.47 8.82 5.02
N GLY A 333 -9.99 9.25 6.17
CA GLY A 333 -11.06 10.24 6.24
C GLY A 333 -11.84 10.20 7.55
N LEU A 334 -13.10 10.63 7.50
CA LEU A 334 -14.05 10.67 8.60
C LEU A 334 -15.36 9.99 8.20
N LEU A 335 -15.97 9.26 9.13
CA LEU A 335 -17.31 8.73 9.01
C LEU A 335 -18.11 9.12 10.26
N ASP A 336 -19.31 9.65 10.09
CA ASP A 336 -20.15 10.08 11.21
C ASP A 336 -21.55 9.46 11.15
N CYS A 337 -21.87 8.57 12.08
CA CYS A 337 -23.20 7.98 12.14
C CYS A 337 -24.21 8.77 12.99
N ALA A 338 -23.95 10.03 13.38
CA ALA A 338 -24.82 10.79 14.29
C ALA A 338 -26.32 10.85 13.89
N LEU A 339 -26.62 10.92 12.59
CA LEU A 339 -28.02 10.93 12.09
C LEU A 339 -28.71 9.54 12.17
N LEU A 340 -27.96 8.46 12.39
CA LEU A 340 -28.44 7.06 12.33
C LEU A 340 -28.27 6.29 13.65
N CYS A 341 -27.21 6.58 14.40
CA CYS A 341 -26.82 5.91 15.63
C CYS A 341 -27.50 6.54 16.85
N SER A 342 -27.99 5.72 17.77
CA SER A 342 -28.42 6.17 19.09
C SER A 342 -27.23 6.77 19.87
N PRO A 343 -27.42 7.88 20.60
CA PRO A 343 -26.40 8.41 21.53
C PRO A 343 -26.10 7.47 22.72
N SER A 344 -26.85 6.37 22.86
CA SER A 344 -26.63 5.29 23.83
C SER A 344 -26.13 3.98 23.20
N GLY A 345 -25.82 4.01 21.90
CA GLY A 345 -25.33 2.86 21.13
C GLY A 345 -23.81 2.69 21.15
N ASP A 346 -23.38 1.53 20.64
CA ASP A 346 -21.98 1.18 20.38
C ASP A 346 -21.36 2.07 19.29
N GLY A 347 -22.19 2.59 18.38
CA GLY A 347 -21.82 3.56 17.35
C GLY A 347 -21.64 2.94 15.96
N LEU A 348 -20.59 3.34 15.26
CA LEU A 348 -20.20 2.79 13.96
C LEU A 348 -19.12 1.70 14.12
N THR A 349 -19.15 0.69 13.27
CA THR A 349 -18.11 -0.34 13.11
C THR A 349 -17.70 -0.37 11.64
N LEU A 350 -16.39 -0.33 11.33
CA LEU A 350 -15.86 -0.33 9.96
C LEU A 350 -14.92 -1.52 9.70
N THR A 351 -15.29 -2.34 8.73
CA THR A 351 -14.44 -3.37 8.13
C THR A 351 -14.11 -2.98 6.68
N ILE A 352 -12.84 -3.08 6.27
CA ILE A 352 -12.46 -2.97 4.85
C ILE A 352 -11.61 -4.18 4.48
N MET A 353 -11.96 -4.86 3.38
CA MET A 353 -11.23 -6.01 2.83
C MET A 353 -10.69 -5.70 1.43
N ASP A 354 -9.51 -6.20 1.10
CA ASP A 354 -8.94 -6.14 -0.25
C ASP A 354 -9.54 -7.23 -1.18
N THR A 355 -9.11 -7.23 -2.45
CA THR A 355 -9.53 -8.21 -3.46
C THR A 355 -9.14 -9.66 -3.15
N ASN A 356 -8.35 -9.90 -2.10
CA ASN A 356 -7.89 -11.22 -1.63
C ASN A 356 -8.53 -11.61 -0.28
N ASP A 357 -9.61 -10.93 0.13
CA ASP A 357 -10.27 -11.08 1.44
C ASP A 357 -9.36 -10.80 2.65
N LYS A 358 -8.29 -10.03 2.47
CA LYS A 358 -7.42 -9.57 3.56
C LYS A 358 -7.93 -8.23 4.08
N SER A 359 -8.16 -8.13 5.40
CA SER A 359 -8.57 -6.86 6.00
C SER A 359 -7.44 -5.82 5.90
N TYR A 360 -7.81 -4.59 5.54
CA TYR A 360 -6.95 -3.42 5.73
C TYR A 360 -6.70 -3.25 7.24
N MET A 361 -5.43 -3.08 7.61
CA MET A 361 -5.02 -2.89 9.00
C MET A 361 -5.11 -1.41 9.40
N VAL A 362 -5.05 -1.13 10.69
CA VAL A 362 -4.71 0.21 11.19
C VAL A 362 -3.29 0.56 10.71
N ASP A 363 -3.09 1.80 10.27
CA ASP A 363 -1.76 2.32 9.93
C ASP A 363 -0.84 2.30 11.17
N PRO A 364 0.32 1.61 11.15
CA PRO A 364 1.24 1.58 12.31
C PRO A 364 1.98 2.90 12.56
N GLU A 365 2.15 3.75 11.53
CA GLU A 365 2.87 5.03 11.60
C GLU A 365 1.88 6.20 11.75
N GLY A 366 0.67 6.05 11.21
CA GLY A 366 -0.48 6.90 11.49
C GLY A 366 -0.93 6.78 12.95
N ARG A 367 -0.83 7.89 13.71
CA ARG A 367 -1.32 7.94 15.11
C ARG A 367 -2.84 7.78 15.25
N ALA A 368 -3.57 7.65 14.15
CA ALA A 368 -4.98 7.30 14.09
C ALA A 368 -5.17 5.77 14.03
N SER A 369 -5.01 5.09 15.18
CA SER A 369 -5.86 3.92 15.39
C SER A 369 -7.33 4.34 15.26
N SER A 370 -8.22 3.45 14.77
CA SER A 370 -9.66 3.77 14.66
C SER A 370 -10.25 3.95 16.05
N SER A 371 -10.11 5.19 16.51
CA SER A 371 -10.39 5.69 17.83
C SER A 371 -11.62 6.56 17.70
N ARG A 372 -12.57 6.38 18.62
CA ARG A 372 -13.69 7.29 18.84
C ARG A 372 -13.17 8.71 18.98
N SER A 373 -13.30 9.55 17.95
CA SER A 373 -12.69 10.87 17.93
C SER A 373 -13.37 11.76 18.97
N GLY A 374 -12.58 12.41 19.84
CA GLY A 374 -13.12 13.12 21.01
C GLY A 374 -13.85 12.24 22.03
N GLY A 375 -13.82 10.91 21.87
CA GLY A 375 -14.61 9.96 22.66
C GLY A 375 -16.01 9.67 22.13
N SER A 376 -16.45 10.30 21.02
CA SER A 376 -17.75 10.01 20.41
C SER A 376 -17.80 8.60 19.81
N SER A 377 -18.86 7.84 20.06
CA SER A 377 -19.11 6.56 19.37
C SER A 377 -19.58 6.74 17.93
N THR A 378 -20.11 7.91 17.54
CA THR A 378 -20.67 8.12 16.20
C THR A 378 -19.63 8.54 15.17
N LEU A 379 -18.63 9.32 15.57
CA LEU A 379 -17.61 9.89 14.70
C LEU A 379 -16.31 9.07 14.77
N ILE A 380 -15.89 8.56 13.62
CA ILE A 380 -14.72 7.69 13.48
C ILE A 380 -13.74 8.28 12.48
N ALA A 381 -12.51 8.50 12.95
CA ALA A 381 -11.36 8.68 12.09
C ALA A 381 -11.02 7.35 11.40
N VAL A 382 -11.10 7.36 10.07
CA VAL A 382 -10.65 6.25 9.23
C VAL A 382 -9.18 6.49 8.93
N ASP A 383 -8.35 5.55 9.36
CA ASP A 383 -7.02 5.34 8.79
C ASP A 383 -6.80 3.83 8.62
N ARG A 384 -6.60 3.39 7.38
CA ARG A 384 -6.62 1.99 6.97
C ARG A 384 -5.63 1.73 5.86
N VAL A 385 -4.69 0.80 6.07
CA VAL A 385 -3.66 0.42 5.11
C VAL A 385 -3.76 -1.06 4.78
N SER A 386 -3.86 -1.39 3.49
CA SER A 386 -3.50 -2.72 2.98
C SER A 386 -2.12 -2.63 2.34
N SER A 387 -1.26 -3.62 2.62
CA SER A 387 0.10 -3.71 2.07
C SER A 387 0.30 -5.09 1.48
N ARG A 388 0.39 -5.18 0.15
CA ARG A 388 0.64 -6.43 -0.58
C ARG A 388 2.03 -6.39 -1.23
N GLN A 389 2.82 -7.44 -1.06
CA GLN A 389 4.07 -7.59 -1.79
C GLN A 389 3.80 -7.78 -3.30
N ILE A 390 4.60 -7.14 -4.14
CA ILE A 390 4.58 -7.36 -5.58
C ILE A 390 5.36 -8.64 -5.87
N GLU A 391 4.75 -9.56 -6.61
CA GLU A 391 5.41 -10.76 -7.12
C GLU A 391 5.94 -10.49 -8.53
N MET A 392 7.17 -10.93 -8.85
CA MET A 392 7.70 -10.84 -10.21
C MET A 392 7.04 -11.89 -11.11
N LYS A 393 6.75 -11.53 -12.37
CA LYS A 393 6.30 -12.47 -13.39
C LYS A 393 7.42 -13.40 -13.86
N SER A 394 8.64 -12.87 -13.99
CA SER A 394 9.84 -13.64 -14.36
C SER A 394 11.12 -12.82 -14.17
N MET A 395 12.25 -13.52 -14.21
CA MET A 395 13.60 -12.94 -14.22
C MET A 395 14.42 -13.56 -15.35
N LYS A 396 15.17 -12.76 -16.10
CA LYS A 396 16.09 -13.26 -17.13
C LYS A 396 17.47 -12.63 -17.05
N VAL A 397 18.51 -13.44 -17.20
CA VAL A 397 19.90 -12.99 -17.30
C VAL A 397 20.48 -13.46 -18.62
N ALA A 398 20.68 -12.53 -19.55
CA ALA A 398 21.26 -12.78 -20.86
C ALA A 398 22.72 -12.30 -20.91
N THR A 399 23.67 -13.24 -20.95
CA THR A 399 25.11 -12.98 -21.03
C THR A 399 25.63 -13.27 -22.43
N SER A 400 26.54 -12.44 -22.96
CA SER A 400 27.23 -12.69 -24.22
C SER A 400 28.73 -12.41 -24.13
N LEU A 401 29.52 -13.24 -24.82
CA LEU A 401 30.96 -13.09 -24.98
C LEU A 401 31.27 -12.66 -26.43
N GLY A 402 31.99 -11.55 -26.59
CA GLY A 402 32.50 -11.06 -27.88
C GLY A 402 33.74 -11.83 -28.34
N LEU A 403 34.01 -11.82 -29.64
CA LEU A 403 35.21 -12.44 -30.22
C LEU A 403 36.49 -11.73 -29.73
N ASP A 404 36.41 -10.42 -29.51
CA ASP A 404 37.43 -9.54 -28.95
C ASP A 404 37.69 -9.76 -27.44
N GLY A 405 36.88 -10.57 -26.77
CA GLY A 405 36.92 -10.79 -25.32
C GLY A 405 36.05 -9.84 -24.51
N SER A 406 35.30 -8.94 -25.15
CA SER A 406 34.30 -8.10 -24.48
C SER A 406 33.15 -8.94 -23.92
N MET A 407 32.50 -8.47 -22.86
CA MET A 407 31.42 -9.19 -22.20
C MET A 407 30.27 -8.25 -21.85
N GLU A 408 29.04 -8.71 -22.10
CA GLU A 408 27.80 -8.03 -21.74
C GLU A 408 26.90 -8.98 -20.95
N ALA A 409 26.23 -8.48 -19.93
CA ALA A 409 25.09 -9.14 -19.27
C ALA A 409 23.90 -8.18 -19.22
N ARG A 410 22.70 -8.70 -19.47
CA ARG A 410 21.43 -8.00 -19.27
C ARG A 410 20.56 -8.74 -18.28
N PHE A 411 20.14 -8.04 -17.25
CA PHE A 411 19.22 -8.47 -16.21
C PHE A 411 17.85 -7.87 -16.53
N LEU A 412 16.86 -8.73 -16.74
CA LEU A 412 15.49 -8.35 -17.07
C LEU A 412 14.60 -8.81 -15.91
N TYR A 413 14.00 -7.88 -15.19
CA TYR A 413 13.06 -8.14 -14.09
C TYR A 413 11.67 -7.74 -14.56
N ALA A 414 10.76 -8.72 -14.69
CA ALA A 414 9.40 -8.48 -15.17
C ALA A 414 8.42 -8.43 -13.99
N PHE A 415 7.71 -7.31 -13.85
CA PHE A 415 6.66 -7.08 -12.85
C PHE A 415 5.30 -6.98 -13.53
N PRO A 416 4.18 -7.34 -12.87
CA PRO A 416 2.84 -7.08 -13.40
C PRO A 416 2.62 -5.57 -13.56
N THR A 417 2.23 -5.08 -14.74
CA THR A 417 2.09 -3.63 -14.99
C THR A 417 1.11 -2.98 -14.01
N ALA A 418 -0.01 -3.63 -13.69
CA ALA A 418 -1.01 -3.14 -12.75
C ALA A 418 -0.50 -2.98 -11.30
N ASP A 419 0.59 -3.66 -10.94
CA ASP A 419 1.21 -3.57 -9.61
C ASP A 419 2.24 -2.45 -9.54
N VAL A 420 2.98 -2.19 -10.62
CA VAL A 420 4.05 -1.16 -10.65
C VAL A 420 3.70 0.13 -11.40
N ALA A 421 2.47 0.26 -11.90
CA ALA A 421 1.99 1.47 -12.55
C ALA A 421 2.21 2.73 -11.67
N GLY A 422 2.84 3.75 -12.26
CA GLY A 422 3.22 5.00 -11.60
C GLY A 422 4.51 4.92 -10.76
N ALA A 423 5.22 3.78 -10.80
CA ALA A 423 6.45 3.53 -10.06
C ALA A 423 7.66 3.21 -10.98
N GLU A 424 7.57 3.52 -12.27
CA GLU A 424 8.56 3.17 -13.30
C GLU A 424 9.93 3.79 -13.02
N GLN A 425 9.96 5.05 -12.54
CA GLN A 425 11.20 5.69 -12.11
C GLN A 425 11.74 5.06 -10.80
N LYS A 426 10.87 4.76 -9.82
CA LYS A 426 11.28 4.12 -8.56
C LYS A 426 11.86 2.72 -8.80
N LEU A 427 11.30 1.97 -9.77
CA LEU A 427 11.90 0.74 -10.29
C LEU A 427 13.29 0.98 -10.90
N LYS A 428 13.42 1.97 -11.79
CA LYS A 428 14.72 2.31 -12.42
C LYS A 428 15.79 2.61 -11.37
N ASP A 429 15.47 3.43 -10.37
CA ASP A 429 16.43 3.90 -9.36
C ASP A 429 16.92 2.76 -8.45
N VAL A 430 16.01 1.90 -7.97
CA VAL A 430 16.34 0.75 -7.11
C VAL A 430 17.16 -0.31 -7.85
N PHE A 431 16.86 -0.54 -9.13
CA PHE A 431 17.56 -1.56 -9.92
C PHE A 431 18.86 -1.07 -10.55
N ALA A 432 19.12 0.24 -10.62
CA ALA A 432 20.33 0.83 -11.20
C ALA A 432 21.65 0.25 -10.68
N GLY A 433 22.74 0.45 -11.43
CA GLY A 433 24.07 -0.04 -11.05
C GLY A 433 25.22 0.56 -11.84
N GLY A 434 26.29 0.97 -11.13
CA GLY A 434 27.58 1.39 -11.69
C GLY A 434 27.60 2.72 -12.46
N GLY A 435 26.54 3.06 -13.19
CA GLY A 435 26.40 4.29 -13.97
C GLY A 435 24.99 4.47 -14.52
N ASN A 436 24.64 5.70 -14.88
CA ASN A 436 23.25 6.11 -15.13
C ASN A 436 22.66 5.56 -16.44
N ASP A 437 23.51 5.17 -17.39
CA ASP A 437 23.14 4.96 -18.79
C ASP A 437 22.80 3.49 -19.14
N GLU A 438 22.92 2.56 -18.19
CA GLU A 438 22.71 1.12 -18.44
C GLU A 438 21.42 0.55 -17.82
N THR A 439 20.47 1.39 -17.40
CA THR A 439 19.13 0.93 -16.91
C THR A 439 17.96 1.58 -17.65
N GLU A 440 17.12 0.72 -18.23
CA GLU A 440 15.89 1.05 -18.95
C GLU A 440 14.68 0.44 -18.24
N VAL A 441 13.52 1.11 -18.28
CA VAL A 441 12.23 0.52 -17.85
C VAL A 441 11.27 0.68 -19.02
N ARG A 442 10.65 -0.43 -19.43
CA ARG A 442 9.73 -0.47 -20.58
C ARG A 442 8.52 -1.36 -20.28
N GLN A 443 7.36 -0.99 -20.79
CA GLN A 443 6.20 -1.89 -20.77
C GLN A 443 6.29 -2.89 -21.93
N ASP A 444 5.80 -4.11 -21.69
CA ASP A 444 5.74 -5.23 -22.63
C ASP A 444 4.42 -5.97 -22.36
N GLY A 445 3.33 -5.47 -22.95
CA GLY A 445 1.97 -5.93 -22.66
C GLY A 445 1.56 -5.69 -21.20
N ASP A 446 1.27 -6.77 -20.48
CA ASP A 446 0.88 -6.79 -19.06
C ASP A 446 2.08 -6.91 -18.10
N ALA A 447 3.31 -6.84 -18.61
CA ALA A 447 4.53 -6.76 -17.82
C ALA A 447 5.24 -5.40 -17.98
N THR A 448 5.71 -4.83 -16.87
CA THR A 448 6.73 -3.78 -16.86
C THR A 448 8.08 -4.44 -16.65
N ILE A 449 8.99 -4.28 -17.60
CA ILE A 449 10.32 -4.90 -17.60
C ILE A 449 11.37 -3.85 -17.27
N VAL A 450 12.07 -4.08 -16.16
CA VAL A 450 13.29 -3.36 -15.80
C VAL A 450 14.47 -4.07 -16.45
N SER A 451 15.18 -3.40 -17.34
CA SER A 451 16.33 -3.90 -18.07
C SER A 451 17.60 -3.20 -17.59
N VAL A 452 18.37 -3.86 -16.72
CA VAL A 452 19.71 -3.42 -16.31
C VAL A 452 20.75 -4.13 -17.15
N LYS A 453 21.79 -3.42 -17.54
CA LYS A 453 22.86 -3.89 -18.41
C LYS A 453 24.22 -3.63 -17.76
N VAL A 454 25.16 -4.53 -18.00
CA VAL A 454 26.53 -4.47 -17.47
C VAL A 454 27.48 -4.86 -18.59
N ARG A 455 28.44 -3.99 -18.91
CA ARG A 455 29.44 -4.22 -19.97
C ARG A 455 30.87 -4.06 -19.47
N GLY A 456 31.79 -4.91 -19.96
CA GLY A 456 33.23 -4.71 -19.84
C GLY A 456 33.94 -5.03 -21.16
N LYS A 457 35.05 -4.34 -21.45
CA LYS A 457 35.87 -4.61 -22.65
C LYS A 457 36.63 -5.94 -22.59
N ASP A 458 36.79 -6.47 -21.38
CA ASP A 458 37.49 -7.69 -21.04
C ASP A 458 36.83 -8.35 -19.81
N GLN A 459 37.18 -9.60 -19.52
CA GLN A 459 36.64 -10.36 -18.39
C GLN A 459 36.86 -9.67 -17.02
N ASN A 460 37.97 -8.94 -16.83
CA ASN A 460 38.31 -8.36 -15.53
C ASN A 460 37.47 -7.10 -15.27
N GLU A 461 37.36 -6.20 -16.25
CA GLU A 461 36.45 -5.05 -16.16
C GLU A 461 34.99 -5.49 -16.06
N PHE A 462 34.60 -6.53 -16.82
CA PHE A 462 33.25 -7.08 -16.72
C PHE A 462 32.95 -7.65 -15.34
N ASN A 463 33.85 -8.47 -14.77
CA ASN A 463 33.66 -9.04 -13.44
C ASN A 463 33.73 -8.00 -12.32
N GLN A 464 34.52 -6.93 -12.46
CA GLN A 464 34.48 -5.80 -11.54
C GLN A 464 33.07 -5.18 -11.52
N ARG A 465 32.58 -4.72 -12.68
CA ARG A 465 31.27 -4.06 -12.80
C ARG A 465 30.10 -4.98 -12.45
N LEU A 466 30.21 -6.28 -12.77
CA LEU A 466 29.23 -7.30 -12.39
C LEU A 466 29.18 -7.48 -10.87
N ASN A 467 30.31 -7.49 -10.17
CA ASN A 467 30.34 -7.58 -8.71
C ASN A 467 29.91 -6.28 -8.02
N GLU A 468 30.20 -5.11 -8.62
CA GLU A 468 29.66 -3.81 -8.19
C GLU A 468 28.13 -3.75 -8.31
N TYR A 469 27.57 -4.36 -9.36
CA TYR A 469 26.13 -4.44 -9.59
C TYR A 469 25.43 -5.50 -8.73
N LEU A 470 26.02 -6.69 -8.63
CA LEU A 470 25.46 -7.89 -8.04
C LEU A 470 26.57 -8.65 -7.28
N PRO A 471 26.76 -8.35 -5.98
CA PRO A 471 27.88 -8.88 -5.20
C PRO A 471 28.03 -10.40 -5.25
N ASP A 472 29.28 -10.85 -5.11
CA ASP A 472 29.75 -12.22 -5.22
C ASP A 472 29.49 -12.91 -6.58
N SER A 473 29.16 -12.14 -7.62
CA SER A 473 28.92 -12.63 -8.99
C SER A 473 30.10 -12.37 -9.93
N LYS A 474 30.37 -13.32 -10.83
CA LYS A 474 31.45 -13.30 -11.83
C LYS A 474 31.16 -14.28 -12.96
N VAL A 475 31.82 -14.12 -14.10
CA VAL A 475 31.87 -15.13 -15.17
C VAL A 475 33.34 -15.42 -15.48
N THR A 476 33.71 -16.71 -15.53
CA THR A 476 35.08 -17.15 -15.80
C THR A 476 35.14 -17.84 -17.17
N VAL A 477 36.10 -17.46 -18.01
CA VAL A 477 36.33 -18.02 -19.34
C VAL A 477 37.71 -18.69 -19.36
N THR A 478 37.73 -20.01 -19.39
CA THR A 478 38.95 -20.83 -19.38
C THR A 478 39.22 -21.37 -20.78
N ARG A 479 40.19 -20.77 -21.49
CA ARG A 479 40.67 -21.21 -22.82
C ARG A 479 42.01 -21.95 -22.71
N PRO A 480 42.28 -22.98 -23.53
CA PRO A 480 43.63 -23.49 -23.72
C PRO A 480 44.50 -22.43 -24.42
N GLY A 481 45.78 -22.38 -24.08
CA GLY A 481 46.74 -21.47 -24.69
C GLY A 481 47.33 -22.01 -26.00
N GLY A 482 47.63 -21.12 -26.94
CA GLY A 482 48.23 -21.44 -28.23
C GLY A 482 47.28 -21.26 -29.42
N TYR A 483 47.85 -21.27 -30.62
CA TYR A 483 47.10 -21.12 -31.88
C TYR A 483 46.47 -22.45 -32.32
N HIS A 484 45.20 -22.40 -32.70
CA HIS A 484 44.40 -23.56 -33.12
C HIS A 484 43.64 -23.24 -34.43
N PRO A 485 44.07 -23.76 -35.60
CA PRO A 485 43.54 -23.40 -36.94
C PRO A 485 42.08 -23.79 -37.23
N PHE A 486 41.41 -24.43 -36.27
CA PHE A 486 40.00 -24.81 -36.35
C PHE A 486 39.24 -24.43 -35.06
N GLY A 487 39.83 -23.54 -34.26
CA GLY A 487 39.37 -23.22 -32.91
C GLY A 487 39.74 -24.27 -31.87
N SER A 488 39.33 -24.01 -30.63
CA SER A 488 39.56 -24.89 -29.48
C SER A 488 38.33 -25.00 -28.59
N ASP A 489 38.23 -26.09 -27.84
CA ASP A 489 37.25 -26.25 -26.76
C ASP A 489 37.66 -25.37 -25.57
N TYR A 490 36.73 -24.55 -25.08
CA TYR A 490 36.90 -23.71 -23.91
C TYR A 490 35.66 -23.77 -23.01
N ILE A 491 35.83 -23.38 -21.75
CA ILE A 491 34.77 -23.47 -20.73
C ILE A 491 34.40 -22.07 -20.25
N VAL A 492 33.10 -21.78 -20.21
CA VAL A 492 32.55 -20.61 -19.53
C VAL A 492 31.79 -21.05 -18.29
N THR A 493 32.18 -20.53 -17.13
CA THR A 493 31.55 -20.80 -15.83
C THR A 493 30.95 -19.50 -15.29
N PRO A 494 29.63 -19.28 -15.49
CA PRO A 494 28.92 -18.15 -14.90
C PRO A 494 28.53 -18.46 -13.45
N GLU A 495 28.95 -17.61 -12.52
CA GLU A 495 28.48 -17.59 -11.13
C GLU A 495 27.68 -16.30 -10.92
N ILE A 496 26.38 -16.34 -11.22
CA ILE A 496 25.44 -15.22 -11.02
C ILE A 496 24.63 -15.50 -9.75
N LYS A 497 24.59 -14.55 -8.80
CA LYS A 497 23.89 -14.70 -7.51
C LYS A 497 22.81 -13.62 -7.33
N LEU A 498 21.70 -13.77 -8.04
CA LEU A 498 20.59 -12.80 -8.01
C LEU A 498 20.08 -12.45 -6.60
N SER A 499 20.17 -13.39 -5.64
CA SER A 499 19.80 -13.18 -4.24
C SER A 499 20.67 -12.15 -3.50
N SER A 500 21.87 -11.78 -3.98
CA SER A 500 22.67 -10.72 -3.35
C SER A 500 22.09 -9.31 -3.58
N LYS A 501 21.23 -9.12 -4.60
CA LYS A 501 20.44 -7.88 -4.80
C LYS A 501 18.95 -8.04 -4.51
N LEU A 502 18.36 -9.21 -4.76
CA LEU A 502 16.92 -9.47 -4.54
C LEU A 502 16.55 -9.99 -3.14
N GLY A 503 17.55 -10.36 -2.34
CA GLY A 503 17.32 -11.12 -1.10
C GLY A 503 16.61 -12.45 -1.36
N ASN A 504 15.78 -12.87 -0.41
CA ASN A 504 14.94 -14.07 -0.50
C ASN A 504 13.45 -13.73 -0.74
N TYR A 505 13.14 -12.49 -1.12
CA TYR A 505 11.76 -11.99 -1.20
C TYR A 505 11.03 -12.46 -2.47
N TYR A 506 11.76 -12.76 -3.53
CA TYR A 506 11.20 -13.07 -4.85
C TYR A 506 11.29 -14.56 -5.19
N ALA A 507 10.19 -15.12 -5.68
CA ALA A 507 10.11 -16.47 -6.22
C ALA A 507 9.35 -16.43 -7.56
N ALA A 508 10.10 -16.20 -8.65
CA ALA A 508 9.56 -16.14 -10.01
C ALA A 508 10.39 -17.02 -10.96
N PRO A 509 9.81 -17.50 -12.08
CA PRO A 509 10.54 -18.27 -13.09
C PRO A 509 11.79 -17.55 -13.59
N PHE A 510 12.90 -18.27 -13.68
CA PHE A 510 14.21 -17.74 -14.07
C PHE A 510 14.69 -18.35 -15.39
N GLU A 511 15.24 -17.51 -16.27
CA GLU A 511 15.97 -17.92 -17.47
C GLU A 511 17.38 -17.31 -17.48
N PHE A 512 18.42 -18.15 -17.54
CA PHE A 512 19.75 -17.74 -17.96
C PHE A 512 19.94 -18.06 -19.44
N THR A 513 20.45 -17.12 -20.23
CA THR A 513 20.91 -17.39 -21.60
C THR A 513 22.35 -16.96 -21.80
N PHE A 514 23.20 -17.84 -22.35
CA PHE A 514 24.55 -17.50 -22.77
C PHE A 514 24.68 -17.53 -24.29
N LYS A 515 25.26 -16.47 -24.88
CA LYS A 515 25.60 -16.38 -26.30
C LYS A 515 27.12 -16.35 -26.48
N ALA A 516 27.65 -17.34 -27.20
CA ALA A 516 29.04 -17.42 -27.57
C ALA A 516 29.41 -16.42 -28.69
N PRO A 517 30.71 -16.15 -28.91
CA PRO A 517 31.20 -15.38 -30.04
C PRO A 517 30.77 -15.94 -31.40
N THR A 518 30.76 -15.10 -32.43
CA THR A 518 30.68 -15.53 -33.83
C THR A 518 31.74 -16.60 -34.12
N PHE A 519 31.38 -17.63 -34.90
CA PHE A 519 32.21 -18.81 -35.18
C PHE A 519 32.52 -19.70 -33.97
N SER A 520 31.78 -19.55 -32.85
CA SER A 520 31.68 -20.57 -31.81
C SER A 520 30.39 -21.37 -31.91
N SER A 521 30.41 -22.62 -31.45
CA SER A 521 29.25 -23.50 -31.31
C SER A 521 29.24 -24.20 -29.94
N LEU A 522 28.06 -24.62 -29.52
CA LEU A 522 27.86 -25.48 -28.36
C LEU A 522 27.24 -26.80 -28.81
N GLU A 523 27.52 -27.87 -28.07
CA GLU A 523 26.93 -29.19 -28.30
C GLU A 523 26.05 -29.55 -27.10
N GLN A 524 24.76 -29.85 -27.34
CA GLN A 524 23.83 -30.25 -26.29
C GLN A 524 24.40 -31.41 -25.45
N GLN A 525 25.04 -32.40 -26.07
CA GLN A 525 25.63 -33.54 -25.36
C GLN A 525 26.80 -33.13 -24.44
N LYS A 526 27.66 -32.19 -24.84
CA LYS A 526 28.74 -31.66 -23.98
C LYS A 526 28.15 -30.88 -22.80
N VAL A 527 27.16 -30.01 -23.05
CA VAL A 527 26.45 -29.24 -22.01
C VAL A 527 25.73 -30.16 -21.03
N ASP A 528 25.01 -31.17 -21.53
CA ASP A 528 24.27 -32.14 -20.72
C ASP A 528 25.18 -32.97 -19.82
N ALA A 529 26.35 -33.39 -20.32
CA ALA A 529 27.34 -34.13 -19.55
C ALA A 529 27.98 -33.25 -18.46
N ALA A 530 28.34 -32.01 -18.79
CA ALA A 530 28.93 -31.05 -17.86
C ALA A 530 27.96 -30.62 -16.74
N ASN A 531 26.65 -30.68 -16.99
CA ASN A 531 25.59 -30.21 -16.08
C ASN A 531 24.63 -31.33 -15.65
N SER A 532 25.12 -32.57 -15.57
CA SER A 532 24.29 -33.77 -15.33
C SER A 532 23.36 -33.67 -14.11
N ILE A 533 23.82 -33.09 -13.00
CA ILE A 533 23.01 -32.84 -11.80
C ILE A 533 21.84 -31.90 -12.13
N ALA A 534 22.10 -30.76 -12.77
CA ALA A 534 21.06 -29.81 -13.16
C ALA A 534 20.07 -30.44 -14.16
N LYS A 535 20.56 -31.17 -15.16
CA LYS A 535 19.74 -31.91 -16.13
C LYS A 535 18.85 -32.98 -15.48
N SER A 536 19.26 -33.57 -14.35
CA SER A 536 18.45 -34.56 -13.62
C SER A 536 17.29 -33.94 -12.83
N SER A 537 17.24 -32.61 -12.69
CA SER A 537 16.15 -31.90 -12.04
C SER A 537 14.95 -31.73 -12.96
N GLN A 538 13.77 -32.18 -12.53
CA GLN A 538 12.49 -31.93 -13.22
C GLN A 538 12.16 -30.44 -13.38
N HIS A 539 12.87 -29.59 -12.64
CA HIS A 539 12.67 -28.14 -12.55
C HIS A 539 13.72 -27.33 -13.35
N VAL A 540 14.59 -27.98 -14.14
CA VAL A 540 15.60 -27.29 -14.94
C VAL A 540 15.59 -27.82 -16.37
N GLN A 541 15.53 -26.91 -17.35
CA GLN A 541 15.59 -27.23 -18.78
C GLN A 541 16.83 -26.57 -19.39
N LEU A 542 17.73 -27.36 -19.97
CA LEU A 542 18.91 -26.87 -20.71
C LEU A 542 18.68 -27.09 -22.21
N THR A 543 18.81 -26.05 -23.02
CA THR A 543 18.58 -26.10 -24.47
C THR A 543 19.67 -25.34 -25.22
N VAL A 544 20.35 -26.02 -26.13
CA VAL A 544 21.39 -25.46 -27.00
C VAL A 544 20.82 -25.19 -28.38
N ASN A 545 21.13 -24.03 -28.95
CA ASN A 545 20.82 -23.65 -30.32
C ASN A 545 22.03 -22.98 -30.98
N GLY A 546 22.85 -23.76 -31.70
CA GLY A 546 24.05 -23.28 -32.38
C GLY A 546 25.09 -22.69 -31.41
N GLY A 547 25.24 -21.37 -31.40
CA GLY A 547 26.12 -20.62 -30.50
C GLY A 547 25.46 -20.15 -29.20
N GLU A 548 24.23 -20.57 -28.90
CA GLU A 548 23.47 -20.13 -27.73
C GLU A 548 23.04 -21.28 -26.82
N LEU A 549 23.03 -21.01 -25.51
CA LEU A 549 22.47 -21.86 -24.46
C LEU A 549 21.34 -21.10 -23.76
N SER A 550 20.22 -21.76 -23.52
CA SER A 550 19.16 -21.35 -22.58
C SER A 550 19.09 -22.35 -21.42
N VAL A 551 19.00 -21.85 -20.19
CA VAL A 551 18.75 -22.62 -18.96
C VAL A 551 17.55 -22.01 -18.26
N LYS A 552 16.44 -22.75 -18.14
CA LYS A 552 15.17 -22.30 -17.56
C LYS A 552 14.84 -23.07 -16.29
N THR A 553 14.27 -22.39 -15.29
CA THR A 553 13.72 -23.02 -14.08
C THR A 553 12.49 -22.27 -13.55
N ASP A 554 11.61 -23.00 -12.88
CA ASP A 554 10.41 -22.51 -12.19
C ASP A 554 10.64 -22.20 -10.70
N ARG A 555 11.75 -22.68 -10.10
CA ARG A 555 12.00 -22.66 -8.65
C ARG A 555 12.50 -21.33 -8.05
N GLY A 556 12.18 -20.19 -8.65
CA GLY A 556 12.50 -18.88 -8.09
C GLY A 556 13.94 -18.40 -8.35
N VAL A 557 14.45 -17.56 -7.43
CA VAL A 557 15.79 -16.93 -7.52
C VAL A 557 16.91 -17.98 -7.38
N SER A 558 17.24 -18.65 -8.48
CA SER A 558 18.35 -19.60 -8.56
C SER A 558 19.67 -18.89 -8.90
N SER A 559 20.76 -19.31 -8.26
CA SER A 559 22.11 -18.98 -8.73
C SER A 559 22.55 -19.90 -9.86
N THR A 560 23.38 -19.41 -10.78
CA THR A 560 24.03 -20.24 -11.81
C THR A 560 25.28 -20.96 -11.30
N SER A 561 25.67 -20.83 -10.03
CA SER A 561 26.84 -21.53 -9.46
C SER A 561 26.78 -23.05 -9.73
N GLY A 562 27.81 -23.57 -10.39
CA GLY A 562 27.89 -24.96 -10.86
C GLY A 562 27.56 -25.16 -12.35
N LEU A 563 26.92 -24.18 -13.00
CA LEU A 563 26.69 -24.19 -14.45
C LEU A 563 28.03 -24.13 -15.19
N THR A 564 28.27 -25.11 -16.05
CA THR A 564 29.50 -25.26 -16.83
C THR A 564 29.13 -25.28 -18.30
N VAL A 565 29.57 -24.28 -19.07
CA VAL A 565 29.22 -24.13 -20.49
C VAL A 565 30.45 -24.47 -21.35
N PRO A 566 30.59 -25.72 -21.83
CA PRO A 566 31.60 -26.06 -22.83
C PRO A 566 31.21 -25.46 -24.19
N VAL A 567 32.17 -24.79 -24.83
CA VAL A 567 32.02 -24.10 -26.11
C VAL A 567 33.19 -24.47 -27.02
N SER A 568 32.93 -24.81 -28.27
CA SER A 568 33.93 -25.04 -29.31
C SER A 568 34.05 -23.77 -30.16
N GLY A 569 35.24 -23.21 -30.40
CA GLY A 569 35.34 -22.06 -31.31
C GLY A 569 36.70 -21.38 -31.43
N LEU A 570 36.83 -20.54 -32.44
CA LEU A 570 38.03 -19.72 -32.70
C LEU A 570 38.19 -18.62 -31.62
N SER A 571 39.43 -18.34 -31.25
CA SER A 571 39.80 -17.10 -30.54
C SER A 571 40.10 -15.98 -31.54
N MET A 572 40.16 -14.72 -31.08
CA MET A 572 40.61 -13.61 -31.94
C MET A 572 42.03 -13.83 -32.49
N THR A 573 42.90 -14.50 -31.72
CA THR A 573 44.25 -14.86 -32.18
C THR A 573 44.19 -15.85 -33.33
N ASP A 574 43.32 -16.86 -33.26
CA ASP A 574 43.15 -17.83 -34.35
C ASP A 574 42.60 -17.13 -35.60
N VAL A 575 41.53 -16.34 -35.47
CA VAL A 575 40.95 -15.57 -36.60
C VAL A 575 41.99 -14.65 -37.27
N ILE A 576 42.86 -13.99 -36.49
CA ILE A 576 43.93 -13.13 -37.04
C ILE A 576 44.97 -13.98 -37.79
N VAL A 577 45.42 -15.08 -37.21
CA VAL A 577 46.46 -15.94 -37.82
C VAL A 577 45.92 -16.67 -39.06
N ASP A 578 44.68 -17.18 -39.01
CA ASP A 578 43.97 -17.77 -40.14
C ASP A 578 43.79 -16.76 -41.28
N ALA A 579 43.37 -15.53 -40.97
CA ALA A 579 43.23 -14.47 -41.98
C ALA A 579 44.58 -14.12 -42.65
N VAL A 580 45.68 -14.12 -41.88
CA VAL A 580 47.03 -13.93 -42.42
C VAL A 580 47.45 -15.12 -43.30
N ILE A 581 47.19 -16.37 -42.88
CA ILE A 581 47.51 -17.57 -43.65
C ILE A 581 46.70 -17.63 -44.95
N VAL A 582 45.39 -17.37 -44.90
CA VAL A 582 44.53 -17.30 -46.09
C VAL A 582 44.96 -16.16 -47.01
N GLY A 583 45.30 -14.98 -46.47
CA GLY A 583 45.86 -13.88 -47.23
C GLY A 583 47.17 -14.23 -47.96
N LEU A 584 48.08 -14.92 -47.28
CA LEU A 584 49.34 -15.41 -47.86
C LEU A 584 49.10 -16.51 -48.91
N LEU A 585 48.16 -17.43 -48.69
CA LEU A 585 47.78 -18.46 -49.66
C LEU A 585 47.14 -17.84 -50.92
N LEU A 586 46.26 -16.86 -50.77
CA LEU A 586 45.69 -16.11 -51.88
C LEU A 586 46.76 -15.33 -52.65
N LEU A 587 47.71 -14.69 -51.94
CA LEU A 587 48.85 -14.02 -52.56
C LEU A 587 49.75 -15.01 -53.33
N ILE A 588 50.01 -16.20 -52.78
CA ILE A 588 50.74 -17.28 -53.46
C ILE A 588 49.96 -17.76 -54.70
N LEU A 589 48.63 -17.93 -54.63
CA LEU A 589 47.81 -18.31 -55.78
C LEU A 589 47.81 -17.23 -56.87
N VAL A 590 47.72 -15.95 -56.50
CA VAL A 590 47.86 -14.81 -57.43
C VAL A 590 49.24 -14.79 -58.07
N LEU A 591 50.32 -14.99 -57.31
CA LEU A 591 51.67 -15.10 -57.86
C LEU A 591 51.80 -16.31 -58.81
N LEU A 592 51.29 -17.49 -58.45
CA LEU A 592 51.28 -18.67 -59.32
C LEU A 592 50.47 -18.42 -60.61
N PHE A 593 49.37 -17.68 -60.53
CA PHE A 593 48.54 -17.30 -61.69
C PHE A 593 49.20 -16.23 -62.57
N LEU A 594 49.93 -15.26 -62.01
CA LEU A 594 50.69 -14.28 -62.76
C LEU A 594 51.93 -14.93 -63.43
N PHE A 595 52.66 -15.76 -62.68
CA PHE A 595 53.85 -16.46 -63.16
C PHE A 595 53.57 -17.75 -63.94
N ARG A 596 52.31 -18.16 -64.14
CA ARG A 596 51.92 -19.43 -64.82
C ARG A 596 52.66 -19.68 -66.13
N LYS A 597 52.84 -18.65 -66.97
CA LYS A 597 53.59 -18.75 -68.24
C LYS A 597 55.09 -19.01 -68.03
N LYS A 598 55.73 -18.39 -67.04
CA LYS A 598 57.16 -18.62 -66.72
C LYS A 598 57.38 -19.99 -66.05
N ILE A 599 56.45 -20.42 -65.19
CA ILE A 599 56.51 -21.74 -64.52
C ILE A 599 56.32 -22.88 -65.54
N ALA A 600 55.45 -22.72 -66.53
CA ALA A 600 55.29 -23.67 -67.63
C ALA A 600 56.59 -23.83 -68.44
N ALA A 601 57.26 -22.73 -68.80
CA ALA A 601 58.54 -22.75 -69.50
C ALA A 601 59.65 -23.43 -68.67
N ALA A 602 59.71 -23.18 -67.36
CA ALA A 602 60.66 -23.85 -66.46
C ALA A 602 60.42 -25.37 -66.36
N ARG A 603 59.16 -25.82 -66.33
CA ARG A 603 58.79 -27.25 -66.30
C ARG A 603 59.11 -28.00 -67.60
N ALA A 604 59.27 -27.32 -68.74
CA ALA A 604 59.81 -27.95 -69.95
C ALA A 604 61.27 -28.39 -69.73
N LYS A 605 62.16 -27.45 -69.37
CA LYS A 605 63.58 -27.71 -69.02
C LYS A 605 63.77 -28.69 -67.86
N GLY A 606 62.78 -28.83 -66.98
CA GLY A 606 62.79 -29.80 -65.89
C GLY A 606 62.58 -31.27 -66.31
N ARG A 607 61.99 -31.55 -67.48
CA ARG A 607 61.79 -32.93 -67.96
C ARG A 607 63.04 -33.51 -68.60
N GLU A 608 63.78 -32.70 -69.36
CA GLU A 608 65.07 -33.05 -69.98
C GLU A 608 66.06 -33.59 -68.94
N ARG A 609 66.17 -32.91 -67.79
CA ARG A 609 67.07 -33.34 -66.69
C ARG A 609 66.67 -34.66 -66.02
N ARG A 610 65.36 -34.97 -65.92
CA ARG A 610 64.91 -36.25 -65.34
C ARG A 610 65.15 -37.44 -66.28
N ALA A 611 65.06 -37.24 -67.59
CA ALA A 611 65.42 -38.26 -68.57
C ALA A 611 66.92 -38.62 -68.47
N ALA A 612 67.79 -37.61 -68.35
CA ALA A 612 69.23 -37.82 -68.18
C ALA A 612 69.58 -38.63 -66.91
N SER A 613 68.92 -38.36 -65.77
CA SER A 613 69.15 -39.13 -64.53
C SER A 613 68.63 -40.57 -64.58
N ALA A 614 67.62 -40.87 -65.41
CA ALA A 614 67.12 -42.24 -65.57
C ALA A 614 68.08 -43.11 -66.40
N ALA A 615 68.75 -42.52 -67.40
CA ALA A 615 69.74 -43.23 -68.23
C ALA A 615 71.00 -43.64 -67.46
N ALA A 616 71.38 -42.89 -66.41
CA ALA A 616 72.60 -43.14 -65.63
C ALA A 616 72.53 -44.34 -64.68
N LEU A 617 71.32 -44.80 -64.29
CA LEU A 617 71.11 -45.89 -63.33
C LEU A 617 70.86 -47.26 -63.97
N GLY A 618 70.71 -47.32 -65.31
CA GLY A 618 70.48 -48.58 -66.04
C GLY A 618 71.74 -49.26 -66.58
N ALA A 619 72.94 -48.76 -66.25
CA ALA A 619 74.20 -49.11 -66.93
C ALA A 619 75.14 -50.03 -66.12
N ALA A 620 74.68 -50.64 -65.02
CA ALA A 620 75.44 -51.58 -64.21
C ALA A 620 74.60 -52.79 -63.81
N ALA A 621 75.24 -53.96 -63.66
CA ALA A 621 74.65 -55.24 -63.25
C ALA A 621 73.55 -55.81 -64.20
N GLY A 622 73.89 -55.95 -65.48
CA GLY A 622 73.39 -57.09 -66.26
C GLY A 622 74.19 -58.37 -65.97
N VAL A 623 73.73 -59.51 -66.50
CA VAL A 623 74.38 -60.84 -66.50
C VAL A 623 74.36 -61.62 -65.16
N ALA A 624 73.29 -62.40 -64.97
CA ALA A 624 73.38 -63.84 -64.67
C ALA A 624 72.05 -64.56 -64.98
N THR A 625 72.11 -65.69 -65.68
CA THR A 625 71.01 -66.63 -65.96
C THR A 625 70.70 -67.51 -64.73
N GLY A 626 69.52 -68.12 -64.55
CA GLY A 626 68.27 -68.15 -65.34
C GLY A 626 67.43 -69.42 -65.02
N TYR A 627 66.11 -69.41 -65.30
CA TYR A 627 65.11 -70.47 -65.01
C TYR A 627 64.86 -70.81 -63.51
N GLY A 628 63.64 -71.29 -63.15
CA GLY A 628 63.38 -71.81 -61.78
C GLY A 628 61.93 -72.10 -61.37
N ALA A 629 61.04 -71.10 -61.37
CA ALA A 629 59.61 -71.16 -60.97
C ALA A 629 59.27 -71.38 -59.46
N THR A 630 57.96 -71.20 -59.17
CA THR A 630 57.18 -71.55 -57.94
C THR A 630 57.59 -71.00 -56.56
N GLN A 631 57.04 -69.82 -56.24
CA GLN A 631 55.94 -69.57 -55.26
C GLN A 631 56.06 -69.96 -53.76
N ALA A 632 55.49 -69.07 -52.92
CA ALA A 632 55.03 -69.22 -51.52
C ALA A 632 56.06 -69.09 -50.36
N ASP A 633 55.87 -68.00 -49.59
CA ASP A 633 56.01 -67.80 -48.14
C ASP A 633 57.09 -68.53 -47.30
N VAL A 634 57.88 -67.76 -46.53
CA VAL A 634 57.97 -67.87 -45.04
C VAL A 634 58.89 -66.77 -44.44
N GLN A 635 58.27 -65.96 -43.57
CA GLN A 635 58.67 -65.50 -42.22
C GLN A 635 60.15 -65.42 -41.74
N ASN A 636 60.42 -64.39 -40.89
CA ASN A 636 61.60 -64.13 -40.04
C ASN A 636 62.87 -63.60 -40.75
N GLY A 637 63.73 -62.78 -40.12
CA GLY A 637 63.61 -62.05 -38.85
C GLY A 637 64.97 -61.62 -38.23
N TYR A 638 64.97 -60.55 -37.42
CA TYR A 638 66.09 -60.08 -36.55
C TYR A 638 67.37 -59.54 -37.26
N PRO A 639 68.31 -58.83 -36.57
CA PRO A 639 68.44 -58.59 -35.12
C PRO A 639 68.37 -57.12 -34.66
N ALA A 640 68.44 -56.92 -33.34
CA ALA A 640 68.47 -55.63 -32.64
C ALA A 640 69.73 -55.53 -31.74
N GLN A 641 70.14 -54.32 -31.33
CA GLN A 641 71.24 -54.14 -30.38
C GLN A 641 71.17 -52.82 -29.57
N GLY A 642 71.15 -52.92 -28.24
CA GLY A 642 71.45 -51.83 -27.28
C GLY A 642 70.35 -50.76 -27.05
N GLY A 643 69.85 -50.48 -25.84
CA GLY A 643 69.98 -51.18 -24.55
C GLY A 643 70.43 -50.28 -23.39
N TYR A 644 69.60 -50.14 -22.36
CA TYR A 644 69.95 -49.66 -21.01
C TYR A 644 69.15 -50.44 -19.95
N ALA A 645 69.67 -50.49 -18.72
CA ALA A 645 69.30 -51.49 -17.71
C ALA A 645 68.15 -51.07 -16.78
N ALA A 646 67.53 -52.08 -16.15
CA ALA A 646 66.65 -51.95 -14.99
C ALA A 646 67.25 -52.68 -13.78
N GLN A 647 66.88 -52.31 -12.54
CA GLN A 647 67.31 -53.06 -11.36
C GLN A 647 66.24 -53.13 -10.25
N ASN A 648 65.67 -54.34 -10.11
CA ASN A 648 65.13 -55.00 -8.91
C ASN A 648 63.91 -54.44 -8.14
N GLY A 649 62.87 -55.29 -7.99
CA GLY A 649 61.73 -55.12 -7.09
C GLY A 649 60.64 -56.20 -7.25
N TYR A 650 60.82 -57.37 -6.63
CA TYR A 650 59.93 -58.56 -6.69
C TYR A 650 59.45 -58.94 -5.25
N PRO A 651 58.45 -59.84 -5.01
CA PRO A 651 57.42 -60.42 -5.91
C PRO A 651 55.96 -60.57 -5.34
N VAL A 652 54.99 -60.64 -6.26
CA VAL A 652 53.86 -61.62 -6.39
C VAL A 652 53.15 -62.25 -5.16
N GLN A 653 51.80 -62.21 -5.14
CA GLN A 653 50.95 -63.42 -4.94
C GLN A 653 49.59 -63.35 -5.71
N ASN A 654 48.95 -64.51 -5.95
CA ASN A 654 47.94 -64.76 -6.98
C ASN A 654 46.47 -64.81 -6.52
N GLY A 655 45.53 -64.70 -7.48
CA GLY A 655 44.15 -65.20 -7.38
C GLY A 655 43.51 -65.41 -8.77
N TYR A 656 43.09 -66.65 -9.10
CA TYR A 656 42.53 -67.05 -10.41
C TYR A 656 41.04 -67.44 -10.32
N ALA A 657 40.26 -67.15 -11.37
CA ALA A 657 39.13 -67.96 -11.88
C ALA A 657 38.69 -67.44 -13.28
N ALA A 658 38.05 -68.26 -14.13
CA ALA A 658 37.69 -67.86 -15.50
C ALA A 658 36.53 -68.66 -16.15
N GLN A 659 35.87 -68.01 -17.13
CA GLN A 659 35.14 -68.61 -18.28
C GLN A 659 33.86 -69.46 -18.02
N PRO A 660 33.08 -69.85 -19.08
CA PRO A 660 32.89 -69.26 -20.43
C PRO A 660 31.40 -69.14 -20.87
N GLY A 661 31.11 -68.53 -22.03
CA GLY A 661 29.78 -68.64 -22.69
C GLY A 661 29.59 -67.83 -23.99
N TYR A 662 29.50 -68.52 -25.13
CA TYR A 662 29.17 -68.05 -26.50
C TYR A 662 28.11 -69.03 -27.10
N PRO A 663 27.47 -68.84 -28.28
CA PRO A 663 27.82 -67.96 -29.41
C PRO A 663 26.66 -67.12 -30.01
N ALA A 664 26.92 -66.49 -31.16
CA ALA A 664 26.01 -65.62 -31.93
C ALA A 664 25.24 -66.36 -33.05
N GLN A 665 24.38 -65.63 -33.77
CA GLN A 665 23.99 -66.00 -35.14
C GLN A 665 23.78 -64.76 -36.04
N ASN A 666 24.18 -64.88 -37.31
CA ASN A 666 24.04 -63.86 -38.36
C ASN A 666 22.84 -64.16 -39.28
N THR A 667 22.28 -63.12 -39.89
CA THR A 667 21.68 -63.19 -41.24
C THR A 667 21.88 -61.87 -41.98
N ALA A 668 22.14 -61.93 -43.28
CA ALA A 668 22.39 -60.80 -44.19
C ALA A 668 22.05 -61.21 -45.65
N TYR A 669 22.21 -60.27 -46.61
CA TYR A 669 21.94 -60.41 -48.07
C TYR A 669 20.44 -60.41 -48.42
N THR A 670 19.92 -59.89 -49.55
CA THR A 670 20.42 -59.17 -50.77
C THR A 670 19.19 -58.54 -51.46
N VAL A 671 19.18 -57.54 -52.37
CA VAL A 671 20.13 -56.62 -53.07
C VAL A 671 19.28 -55.36 -53.49
N GLY A 672 19.71 -54.25 -54.09
CA GLY A 672 20.97 -53.83 -54.71
C GLY A 672 20.93 -52.35 -55.15
N ASP A 673 21.84 -51.94 -56.04
CA ASP A 673 21.98 -50.59 -56.64
C ASP A 673 20.68 -50.09 -57.32
N ASP A 674 20.38 -48.78 -57.39
CA ASP A 674 21.17 -47.76 -58.12
C ASP A 674 20.86 -46.31 -57.69
N SER A 675 21.67 -45.32 -58.13
CA SER A 675 21.44 -43.87 -57.92
C SER A 675 21.64 -43.09 -59.22
N PRO A 676 20.81 -42.05 -59.51
CA PRO A 676 21.32 -40.69 -59.26
C PRO A 676 20.28 -39.58 -58.96
N THR A 677 20.63 -38.73 -57.99
CA THR A 677 20.56 -37.24 -57.92
C THR A 677 19.43 -36.41 -58.60
N GLN A 678 19.00 -35.34 -57.88
CA GLN A 678 18.33 -34.10 -58.34
C GLN A 678 16.80 -34.13 -58.62
N VAL A 679 15.98 -33.07 -58.46
CA VAL A 679 16.05 -31.77 -57.71
C VAL A 679 14.62 -31.15 -57.62
N PHE A 680 14.41 -30.17 -56.71
CA PHE A 680 13.27 -29.22 -56.59
C PHE A 680 11.90 -29.69 -56.05
N THR A 681 11.31 -28.77 -55.28
CA THR A 681 9.94 -28.67 -54.73
C THR A 681 9.12 -27.63 -55.55
N PRO A 682 7.87 -27.23 -55.20
CA PRO A 682 6.80 -27.81 -54.35
C PRO A 682 5.41 -27.91 -55.07
N GLN A 683 4.35 -28.34 -54.37
CA GLN A 683 2.95 -27.96 -54.70
C GLN A 683 2.10 -27.69 -53.43
N GLN A 684 0.94 -27.04 -53.60
CA GLN A 684 0.08 -26.44 -52.56
C GLN A 684 -1.39 -26.91 -52.67
N GLY A 685 -2.24 -26.55 -51.69
CA GLY A 685 -3.70 -26.36 -51.85
C GLY A 685 -4.60 -27.30 -51.05
N LEU A 686 -5.92 -27.07 -50.89
CA LEU A 686 -6.84 -25.93 -51.13
C LEU A 686 -8.17 -26.25 -50.36
N HIS A 687 -9.13 -25.38 -50.04
CA HIS A 687 -9.34 -23.92 -50.21
C HIS A 687 -9.84 -23.35 -48.85
N TYR A 688 -10.79 -22.44 -48.56
CA TYR A 688 -11.76 -21.48 -49.18
C TYR A 688 -11.90 -20.30 -48.16
N GLY A 689 -12.61 -19.19 -48.35
CA GLY A 689 -13.47 -18.68 -49.45
C GLY A 689 -13.65 -17.15 -49.33
N GLU A 690 -14.49 -16.55 -50.19
CA GLU A 690 -14.34 -15.14 -50.64
C GLU A 690 -15.21 -14.07 -49.94
N THR A 691 -14.75 -12.80 -49.95
CA THR A 691 -15.43 -11.66 -50.63
C THR A 691 -14.57 -10.37 -50.62
N GLU A 692 -14.86 -9.43 -51.54
CA GLU A 692 -14.04 -8.25 -51.92
C GLU A 692 -14.89 -6.94 -51.94
N PRO A 693 -14.39 -5.70 -52.24
CA PRO A 693 -13.00 -5.20 -52.34
C PRO A 693 -12.71 -3.80 -51.71
N THR A 694 -11.42 -3.47 -51.60
CA THR A 694 -10.73 -2.14 -51.59
C THR A 694 -11.42 -0.81 -51.16
N LYS A 695 -10.70 -0.03 -50.32
CA LYS A 695 -10.54 1.43 -50.50
C LYS A 695 -9.13 1.89 -50.06
N ALA A 696 -8.63 2.98 -50.65
CA ALA A 696 -7.20 3.39 -50.59
C ALA A 696 -6.78 4.24 -49.37
N MET A 697 -5.48 4.25 -49.09
CA MET A 697 -4.81 5.06 -48.06
C MET A 697 -4.52 6.51 -48.53
N PRO A 698 -4.59 7.51 -47.64
CA PRO A 698 -3.93 8.82 -47.83
C PRO A 698 -2.46 8.80 -47.38
N ALA A 699 -1.65 9.74 -47.88
CA ALA A 699 -0.21 9.81 -47.63
C ALA A 699 0.20 10.64 -46.40
N TYR A 700 1.41 10.38 -45.90
CA TYR A 700 2.05 11.04 -44.76
C TYR A 700 2.62 12.43 -45.13
N VAL A 701 2.52 13.41 -44.22
CA VAL A 701 3.10 14.76 -44.35
C VAL A 701 3.93 15.08 -43.10
N PRO A 702 5.21 15.47 -43.22
CA PRO A 702 6.06 15.82 -42.07
C PRO A 702 5.87 17.29 -41.63
N PRO A 703 5.92 17.59 -40.32
CA PRO A 703 5.90 18.96 -39.80
C PRO A 703 7.31 19.60 -39.76
N THR A 704 7.35 20.93 -39.84
CA THR A 704 8.57 21.78 -39.79
C THR A 704 8.87 22.32 -38.38
N GLU A 705 10.05 22.92 -38.22
CA GLU A 705 10.66 23.29 -36.93
C GLU A 705 10.21 24.63 -36.30
N GLN A 706 10.39 24.71 -34.97
CA GLN A 706 10.70 25.88 -34.11
C GLN A 706 9.79 27.13 -34.04
N SER A 707 9.42 27.48 -32.80
CA SER A 707 9.94 28.70 -32.12
C SER A 707 9.59 28.69 -30.60
N THR A 708 10.02 29.72 -29.85
CA THR A 708 10.28 29.67 -28.39
C THR A 708 9.23 30.32 -27.45
N GLN A 709 9.31 29.90 -26.17
CA GLN A 709 8.84 30.49 -24.89
C GLN A 709 8.76 32.04 -24.78
N PRO A 710 8.04 32.65 -23.78
CA PRO A 710 8.14 32.31 -22.33
C PRO A 710 6.86 32.44 -21.43
N ASN A 711 7.04 32.17 -20.13
CA ASN A 711 6.05 32.28 -19.04
C ASN A 711 5.66 33.74 -18.70
N GLN A 712 4.47 33.94 -18.10
CA GLN A 712 4.30 34.96 -17.05
C GLN A 712 3.20 34.60 -16.03
N PHE A 713 3.28 35.16 -14.83
CA PHE A 713 2.26 35.08 -13.76
C PHE A 713 1.15 36.12 -13.96
N GLY A 714 -0.05 35.83 -13.47
CA GLY A 714 -1.13 36.80 -13.29
C GLY A 714 -2.35 36.13 -12.63
N ALA A 715 -2.95 36.81 -11.64
CA ALA A 715 -4.22 36.43 -11.03
C ALA A 715 -5.21 37.58 -11.20
N ASP A 716 -6.50 37.28 -11.30
CA ASP A 716 -7.57 38.16 -10.84
C ASP A 716 -8.87 37.36 -10.60
N ASP A 717 -9.80 37.95 -9.87
CA ASP A 717 -11.09 37.34 -9.47
C ASP A 717 -12.17 37.43 -10.57
N GLY A 718 -13.28 36.68 -10.42
CA GLY A 718 -14.49 36.93 -11.22
C GLY A 718 -15.57 35.83 -11.21
N ASP A 719 -16.65 36.05 -10.46
CA ASP A 719 -17.93 35.34 -10.63
C ASP A 719 -18.54 35.57 -12.04
N VAL A 720 -19.34 34.62 -12.53
CA VAL A 720 -20.76 34.83 -12.87
C VAL A 720 -21.46 33.49 -13.15
N LEU A 721 -22.71 33.38 -12.70
CA LEU A 721 -23.60 32.23 -12.85
C LEU A 721 -24.12 32.04 -14.29
N GLN A 722 -24.16 30.79 -14.76
CA GLN A 722 -25.36 30.23 -15.40
C GLN A 722 -25.44 28.70 -15.33
#